data_AF-A0A8C4GIP3-F1
#
_entry.id   AF-A0A8C4GIP3-F1
#
_cell.length_a   1.000
_cell.length_b   1.000
_cell.length_c   1.000
_cell.angle_alpha   90.00
_cell.angle_beta   90.00
_cell.angle_gamma   90.00
#
_symmetry.space_group_name_H-M   'P 1'
#
loop_
_entity.id
_entity.type
_entity.pdbx_description
1 polymer ?
#
loop_
_entity_poly.entity_id
_entity_poly.type
_entity_poly.pdbx_seq_one_letter_code
_entity_poly.pdbx_strand_id
1 'polypeptide(L)'
;MDRVKSSMQQVPNAIPKVIRRTGGANSLELEKENFERGQAVSINKAINTQEVAVKEKHARNILILSLCKGAHTFWAAVNRLPLSSNAVLCWKFCHVFHKLLRDGHPSVIKDSMRNKADLTDMSRMWGHLSEGYGKLCSIYLKLLITKMEFHIKNPRFPGNLQMSNRQLDEAGENDVNNFFQLTVEMFDYLECELNLFLGVFSSLDMSRSVSVTAAGQCRLAPLIQVILDSSHLYDYTVKLLFKLHSCLPADTLQGHRDRFQEQFKKLKSLFYRSSNLQYFKRLIQIPQLPENPPNFLRASALSEHISPVVVIPAESSSPESEHVVETDDLVDTDAALETKFDDLFGTSAAIDPFNFNSQNGMRKDDKDRLIEQLTREIQALKEELDESTALRGRVNELEAELAEQSHLRLQAAGESEFLKAELDDLRRVREDTEKEQRSLTEIEKKAQANEQRYTKLKEKYTELVQSHADLLRKNAEVTRQMTVARAAQDEVDAVRREMQEKVKAAQEAADRQVNLFFCVGVSELVRVVTQCGHLVGDTIVQGSATSHMVPVEQADALSESVKSCGAEALALLGQMKQQDSLAAADNSKLKAALEAILATAEKLRPRGLELQQGELGDLVEQEMAATSAAVESAAARIEEMLNKSRAVDTGIKMEVNERILASCTELMQAIKELILSSKTLQRDIVESGRGAASMKEFYAKNSRWTEGLISASKAVGWGATVMVDAADLVVQGKGKFEELMVCSHEIAASTAQLVAASKVKADKDSTNLHRLQHASRGVTQATAAVVASTKSGKSQIEETDTMDFSSMTLTQIKRQEMDAQVLVLELETRLQKERERLGELRKKHYELAGVAEGWGEGEEALSSKRGRSVTVWPKIMSLCNIDGMHAPLLNVCPTL
;
A
#
# COMPACT_ATOMS: atom_id res chain seq x y z
N MET A 1 36.65 -71.95 -6.51
CA MET A 1 36.87 -70.97 -5.42
C MET A 1 36.52 -69.60 -5.97
N ASP A 2 35.79 -68.81 -5.20
CA ASP A 2 35.60 -67.34 -5.35
C ASP A 2 35.04 -66.78 -6.68
N ARG A 3 34.26 -65.68 -6.69
CA ARG A 3 33.31 -65.07 -5.73
C ARG A 3 32.60 -63.92 -6.48
N VAL A 4 31.31 -63.65 -6.22
CA VAL A 4 30.68 -62.28 -6.29
C VAL A 4 30.62 -61.60 -7.68
N LYS A 5 29.52 -61.01 -8.18
CA LYS A 5 28.13 -60.78 -7.75
C LYS A 5 27.30 -60.55 -9.05
N SER A 6 26.00 -60.85 -9.05
CA SER A 6 25.10 -60.57 -10.19
C SER A 6 23.99 -59.57 -9.83
N SER A 7 23.37 -59.01 -10.87
CA SER A 7 22.45 -57.87 -10.88
C SER A 7 21.01 -58.15 -10.41
N MET A 8 20.31 -57.03 -10.20
CA MET A 8 18.85 -56.80 -10.30
C MET A 8 17.98 -57.95 -10.82
N GLN A 9 16.84 -58.18 -10.13
CA GLN A 9 15.62 -58.65 -10.78
C GLN A 9 14.35 -58.19 -10.02
N GLN A 10 13.24 -58.04 -10.75
CA GLN A 10 11.95 -57.55 -10.27
C GLN A 10 11.00 -58.72 -9.89
N VAL A 11 10.21 -58.52 -8.81
CA VAL A 11 8.73 -58.74 -8.70
C VAL A 11 8.19 -60.15 -9.10
N PRO A 12 7.47 -60.90 -8.22
CA PRO A 12 6.05 -60.57 -7.95
C PRO A 12 5.44 -60.88 -6.56
N ASN A 13 4.20 -60.41 -6.39
CA ASN A 13 3.31 -60.50 -5.23
C ASN A 13 2.88 -61.92 -4.80
N ALA A 14 2.67 -62.13 -3.50
CA ALA A 14 1.62 -63.00 -2.95
C ALA A 14 1.26 -62.62 -1.49
N ILE A 15 -0.03 -62.69 -1.16
CA ILE A 15 -0.69 -62.39 0.15
C ILE A 15 -1.40 -63.69 0.61
N PRO A 16 -1.90 -63.89 1.86
CA PRO A 16 -1.31 -63.79 3.21
C PRO A 16 -1.33 -65.13 3.99
N LYS A 17 -0.63 -65.27 5.13
CA LYS A 17 -1.04 -66.20 6.22
C LYS A 17 -0.73 -65.70 7.65
N VAL A 18 -1.74 -65.05 8.24
CA VAL A 18 -2.34 -65.34 9.57
C VAL A 18 -1.42 -65.66 10.77
N ILE A 19 -1.36 -64.68 11.69
CA ILE A 19 -1.30 -64.78 13.17
C ILE A 19 -0.14 -65.55 13.83
N ARG A 20 0.73 -64.78 14.50
CA ARG A 20 1.11 -65.02 15.90
C ARG A 20 0.85 -63.76 16.72
N ARG A 21 -0.14 -63.82 17.62
CA ARG A 21 -0.38 -62.81 18.66
C ARG A 21 0.25 -63.27 19.98
N THR A 22 1.22 -62.52 20.48
CA THR A 22 1.50 -62.38 21.92
C THR A 22 2.22 -61.05 22.13
N GLY A 23 1.68 -60.17 22.98
CA GLY A 23 2.22 -58.81 23.22
C GLY A 23 1.20 -57.70 22.90
N GLY A 24 0.20 -57.52 23.77
CA GLY A 24 -0.89 -56.56 23.60
C GLY A 24 -0.54 -55.09 23.89
N ALA A 25 0.61 -54.60 23.42
CA ALA A 25 1.06 -53.21 23.65
C ALA A 25 0.97 -52.30 22.40
N ASN A 26 1.11 -52.87 21.19
CA ASN A 26 1.41 -52.05 20.00
C ASN A 26 0.20 -51.40 19.31
N SER A 27 -1.06 -51.81 19.56
CA SER A 27 -2.23 -51.22 18.86
C SER A 27 -2.48 -49.78 19.31
N LEU A 28 -2.51 -49.54 20.63
CA LEU A 28 -2.82 -48.23 21.21
C LEU A 28 -1.70 -47.20 20.96
N GLU A 29 -0.44 -47.63 20.90
CA GLU A 29 0.67 -46.75 20.53
C GLU A 29 0.65 -46.41 19.03
N LEU A 30 0.36 -47.38 18.16
CA LEU A 30 0.24 -47.14 16.72
C LEU A 30 -0.97 -46.26 16.38
N GLU A 31 -2.10 -46.46 17.06
CA GLU A 31 -3.29 -45.59 16.99
C GLU A 31 -2.98 -44.18 17.48
N LYS A 32 -2.26 -44.03 18.61
CA LYS A 32 -1.77 -42.74 19.12
C LYS A 32 -0.85 -42.04 18.12
N GLU A 33 0.11 -42.74 17.53
CA GLU A 33 1.05 -42.16 16.57
C GLU A 33 0.34 -41.75 15.28
N ASN A 34 -0.57 -42.58 14.77
CA ASN A 34 -1.43 -42.26 13.62
C ASN A 34 -2.32 -41.04 13.89
N PHE A 35 -2.85 -40.90 15.11
CA PHE A 35 -3.66 -39.76 15.57
C PHE A 35 -2.83 -38.47 15.63
N GLU A 36 -1.64 -38.50 16.24
CA GLU A 36 -0.72 -37.36 16.30
C GLU A 36 -0.26 -36.93 14.90
N ARG A 37 0.00 -37.89 14.01
CA ARG A 37 0.31 -37.65 12.59
C ARG A 37 -0.87 -37.02 11.85
N GLY A 38 -2.10 -37.48 12.08
CA GLY A 38 -3.33 -36.91 11.51
C GLY A 38 -3.62 -35.48 11.98
N GLN A 39 -3.35 -35.19 13.26
CA GLN A 39 -3.47 -33.83 13.81
C GLN A 39 -2.41 -32.90 13.20
N ALA A 40 -1.14 -33.33 13.12
CA ALA A 40 -0.07 -32.57 12.49
C ALA A 40 -0.35 -32.27 11.01
N VAL A 41 -0.93 -33.22 10.25
CA VAL A 41 -1.37 -32.97 8.85
C VAL A 41 -2.48 -31.93 8.80
N SER A 42 -3.43 -31.96 9.74
CA SER A 42 -4.52 -30.97 9.79
C SER A 42 -3.99 -29.58 10.15
N ILE A 43 -3.03 -29.48 11.09
CA ILE A 43 -2.35 -28.23 11.47
C ILE A 43 -1.59 -27.64 10.27
N ASN A 44 -0.74 -28.43 9.60
CA ASN A 44 0.01 -27.96 8.42
C ASN A 44 -0.90 -27.56 7.24
N LYS A 45 -2.08 -28.15 7.11
CA LYS A 45 -3.07 -27.75 6.09
C LYS A 45 -3.85 -26.50 6.49
N ALA A 46 -4.07 -26.25 7.78
CA ALA A 46 -4.73 -25.04 8.28
C ALA A 46 -3.79 -23.83 8.29
N ILE A 47 -2.59 -24.01 8.86
CA ILE A 47 -1.54 -22.98 9.02
C ILE A 47 -0.53 -23.16 7.88
N ASN A 48 -0.84 -22.58 6.73
CA ASN A 48 -0.03 -22.64 5.51
C ASN A 48 0.20 -21.22 4.95
N THR A 49 1.18 -21.08 4.04
CA THR A 49 1.61 -19.80 3.45
C THR A 49 0.63 -19.19 2.44
N GLN A 50 -0.42 -19.91 2.04
CA GLN A 50 -1.39 -19.41 1.07
C GLN A 50 -2.33 -18.40 1.73
N GLU A 51 -2.51 -17.24 1.10
CA GLU A 51 -3.39 -16.16 1.55
C GLU A 51 -4.87 -16.46 1.25
N VAL A 52 -5.34 -17.56 1.82
CA VAL A 52 -6.71 -18.07 1.76
C VAL A 52 -7.22 -18.32 3.17
N ALA A 53 -8.53 -18.14 3.38
CA ALA A 53 -9.19 -18.45 4.65
C ALA A 53 -8.90 -19.90 5.10
N VAL A 54 -8.82 -20.11 6.42
CA VAL A 54 -8.57 -21.44 6.99
C VAL A 54 -9.78 -22.33 6.71
N LYS A 55 -9.56 -23.45 6.01
CA LYS A 55 -10.64 -24.40 5.68
C LYS A 55 -11.21 -25.04 6.94
N GLU A 56 -12.52 -24.89 7.17
CA GLU A 56 -13.18 -25.36 8.40
C GLU A 56 -12.99 -26.85 8.67
N LYS A 57 -12.95 -27.70 7.63
CA LYS A 57 -12.61 -29.13 7.79
C LYS A 57 -11.31 -29.37 8.56
N HIS A 58 -10.28 -28.53 8.37
CA HIS A 58 -9.01 -28.66 9.08
C HIS A 58 -9.07 -28.04 10.48
N ALA A 59 -9.75 -26.90 10.65
CA ALA A 59 -9.97 -26.31 11.97
C ALA A 59 -10.80 -27.23 12.89
N ARG A 60 -11.93 -27.75 12.39
CA ARG A 60 -12.82 -28.72 13.07
C ARG A 60 -12.05 -29.98 13.49
N ASN A 61 -11.22 -30.53 12.61
CA ASN A 61 -10.33 -31.64 12.98
C ASN A 61 -9.37 -31.28 14.11
N ILE A 62 -8.72 -30.11 14.09
CA ILE A 62 -7.79 -29.69 15.15
C ILE A 62 -8.51 -29.57 16.49
N LEU A 63 -9.73 -29.01 16.51
CA LEU A 63 -10.58 -28.91 17.70
C LEU A 63 -10.96 -30.28 18.25
N ILE A 64 -11.56 -31.16 17.43
CA ILE A 64 -11.97 -32.52 17.82
C ILE A 64 -10.77 -33.30 18.38
N LEU A 65 -9.61 -33.24 17.72
CA LEU A 65 -8.41 -33.96 18.13
C LEU A 65 -7.80 -33.36 19.42
N SER A 66 -8.07 -32.10 19.74
CA SER A 66 -7.61 -31.45 20.99
C SER A 66 -8.42 -31.84 22.22
N LEU A 67 -9.72 -32.15 22.06
CA LEU A 67 -10.58 -32.59 23.17
C LEU A 67 -10.03 -33.82 23.91
N CYS A 68 -9.25 -34.66 23.22
CA CYS A 68 -8.74 -35.90 23.77
C CYS A 68 -7.45 -35.76 24.61
N LYS A 69 -6.58 -34.75 24.35
CA LYS A 69 -5.21 -34.69 24.92
C LYS A 69 -4.64 -33.27 25.16
N GLY A 70 -5.48 -32.23 25.15
CA GLY A 70 -5.02 -30.85 25.41
C GLY A 70 -4.14 -30.28 24.29
N ALA A 71 -3.33 -29.27 24.61
CA ALA A 71 -2.62 -28.49 23.59
C ALA A 71 -1.22 -29.02 23.19
N HIS A 72 -0.78 -30.16 23.74
CA HIS A 72 0.60 -30.64 23.54
C HIS A 72 0.97 -30.84 22.06
N THR A 73 0.19 -31.64 21.33
CA THR A 73 0.46 -31.94 19.91
C THR A 73 0.32 -30.72 19.00
N PHE A 74 -0.55 -29.77 19.37
CA PHE A 74 -0.68 -28.49 18.67
C PHE A 74 0.63 -27.70 18.73
N TRP A 75 1.15 -27.45 19.94
CA TRP A 75 2.43 -26.76 20.12
C TRP A 75 3.62 -27.54 19.53
N ALA A 76 3.63 -28.87 19.63
CA ALA A 76 4.70 -29.70 19.04
C ALA A 76 4.79 -29.59 17.51
N ALA A 77 3.66 -29.33 16.83
CA ALA A 77 3.62 -29.06 15.39
C ALA A 77 3.90 -27.57 15.09
N VAL A 78 3.27 -26.65 15.83
CA VAL A 78 3.38 -25.20 15.63
C VAL A 78 4.82 -24.70 15.85
N ASN A 79 5.55 -25.22 16.84
CA ASN A 79 6.93 -24.81 17.12
C ASN A 79 7.93 -25.23 16.03
N ARG A 80 7.48 -25.97 15.01
CA ARG A 80 8.24 -26.30 13.79
C ARG A 80 7.91 -25.38 12.61
N LEU A 81 6.91 -24.51 12.74
CA LEU A 81 6.51 -23.57 11.70
C LEU A 81 7.30 -22.25 11.84
N PRO A 82 7.73 -21.64 10.72
CA PRO A 82 8.49 -20.38 10.74
C PRO A 82 7.58 -19.16 10.96
N LEU A 83 6.90 -19.11 12.12
CA LEU A 83 5.93 -18.06 12.45
C LEU A 83 6.53 -16.65 12.57
N SER A 84 7.82 -16.54 12.87
CA SER A 84 8.53 -15.25 13.02
C SER A 84 9.00 -14.65 11.70
N SER A 85 9.08 -15.42 10.61
CA SER A 85 9.53 -14.92 9.29
C SER A 85 8.41 -14.84 8.25
N ASN A 86 7.23 -15.38 8.53
CA ASN A 86 6.09 -15.32 7.61
C ASN A 86 4.82 -14.85 8.32
N ALA A 87 4.40 -13.63 8.01
CA ALA A 87 3.24 -13.00 8.65
C ALA A 87 1.90 -13.68 8.31
N VAL A 88 1.75 -14.33 7.14
CA VAL A 88 0.52 -15.08 6.80
C VAL A 88 0.43 -16.38 7.62
N LEU A 89 1.56 -17.07 7.84
CA LEU A 89 1.61 -18.21 8.78
C LEU A 89 1.28 -17.76 10.20
N CYS A 90 1.87 -16.65 10.67
CA CYS A 90 1.58 -16.10 12.00
C CYS A 90 0.09 -15.73 12.15
N TRP A 91 -0.51 -15.09 11.15
CA TRP A 91 -1.91 -14.71 11.13
C TRP A 91 -2.85 -15.94 11.22
N LYS A 92 -2.58 -16.96 10.40
CA LYS A 92 -3.37 -18.19 10.38
C LYS A 92 -3.15 -19.05 11.62
N PHE A 93 -1.94 -19.02 12.20
CA PHE A 93 -1.68 -19.54 13.54
C PHE A 93 -2.56 -18.84 14.59
N CYS A 94 -2.56 -17.51 14.63
CA CYS A 94 -3.37 -16.74 15.58
C CYS A 94 -4.86 -17.09 15.45
N HIS A 95 -5.38 -17.22 14.22
CA HIS A 95 -6.77 -17.64 14.01
C HIS A 95 -7.09 -19.04 14.53
N VAL A 96 -6.26 -20.04 14.18
CA VAL A 96 -6.46 -21.43 14.62
C VAL A 96 -6.29 -21.54 16.14
N PHE A 97 -5.34 -20.79 16.72
CA PHE A 97 -5.13 -20.76 18.15
C PHE A 97 -6.26 -20.05 18.90
N HIS A 98 -6.86 -18.99 18.33
CA HIS A 98 -8.06 -18.37 18.90
C HIS A 98 -9.22 -19.38 18.97
N LYS A 99 -9.52 -20.07 17.85
CA LYS A 99 -10.52 -21.14 17.82
C LYS A 99 -10.23 -22.23 18.86
N LEU A 100 -8.96 -22.61 19.01
CA LEU A 100 -8.54 -23.62 19.98
C LEU A 100 -8.67 -23.16 21.46
N LEU A 101 -8.44 -21.87 21.74
CA LEU A 101 -8.69 -21.28 23.06
C LEU A 101 -10.19 -21.12 23.35
N ARG A 102 -11.02 -20.93 22.30
CA ARG A 102 -12.47 -20.76 22.41
C ARG A 102 -13.21 -22.08 22.61
N ASP A 103 -12.99 -23.03 21.70
CA ASP A 103 -13.81 -24.25 21.54
C ASP A 103 -13.01 -25.56 21.78
N GLY A 104 -11.74 -25.46 22.22
CA GLY A 104 -10.89 -26.62 22.55
C GLY A 104 -11.07 -27.14 23.99
N HIS A 105 -10.27 -28.15 24.36
CA HIS A 105 -10.27 -28.69 25.72
C HIS A 105 -9.89 -27.61 26.76
N PRO A 106 -10.54 -27.53 27.95
CA PRO A 106 -10.22 -26.52 28.96
C PRO A 106 -8.76 -26.50 29.45
N SER A 107 -8.01 -27.61 29.32
CA SER A 107 -6.58 -27.62 29.61
C SER A 107 -5.76 -26.76 28.64
N VAL A 108 -6.24 -26.50 27.42
CA VAL A 108 -5.46 -25.80 26.38
C VAL A 108 -4.97 -24.45 26.86
N ILE A 109 -5.80 -23.69 27.57
CA ILE A 109 -5.44 -22.38 28.13
C ILE A 109 -4.25 -22.54 29.08
N LYS A 110 -4.34 -23.46 30.05
CA LYS A 110 -3.30 -23.76 31.04
C LYS A 110 -2.02 -24.29 30.38
N ASP A 111 -2.16 -25.24 29.46
CA ASP A 111 -1.07 -25.86 28.70
C ASP A 111 -0.28 -24.83 27.88
N SER A 112 -0.96 -23.80 27.36
CA SER A 112 -0.39 -22.82 26.45
C SER A 112 0.38 -21.69 27.13
N MET A 113 0.12 -21.44 28.42
CA MET A 113 0.81 -20.39 29.20
C MET A 113 2.34 -20.52 29.19
N ARG A 114 2.87 -21.75 29.03
CA ARG A 114 4.32 -22.00 28.90
C ARG A 114 4.97 -21.27 27.71
N ASN A 115 4.21 -20.98 26.65
CA ASN A 115 4.70 -20.28 25.45
C ASN A 115 4.37 -18.77 25.48
N LYS A 116 3.84 -18.23 26.60
CA LYS A 116 3.46 -16.82 26.72
C LYS A 116 4.63 -15.87 26.42
N ALA A 117 5.84 -16.20 26.87
CA ALA A 117 7.04 -15.40 26.61
C ALA A 117 7.30 -15.29 25.09
N ASP A 118 7.36 -16.43 24.39
CA ASP A 118 7.58 -16.49 22.94
C ASP A 118 6.51 -15.71 22.15
N LEU A 119 5.24 -15.80 22.55
CA LEU A 119 4.15 -15.02 21.95
C LEU A 119 4.30 -13.51 22.21
N THR A 120 4.81 -13.12 23.37
CA THR A 120 5.05 -11.71 23.74
C THR A 120 6.18 -11.13 22.91
N ASP A 121 7.30 -11.85 22.79
CA ASP A 121 8.44 -11.45 21.96
C ASP A 121 8.08 -11.41 20.47
N MET A 122 7.29 -12.38 19.99
CA MET A 122 6.75 -12.39 18.63
C MET A 122 5.80 -11.21 18.37
N SER A 123 4.97 -10.84 19.35
CA SER A 123 4.12 -9.64 19.26
C SER A 123 4.95 -8.37 19.16
N ARG A 124 6.02 -8.24 19.98
CA ARG A 124 6.92 -7.09 19.95
C ARG A 124 7.67 -6.99 18.62
N MET A 125 8.19 -8.12 18.13
CA MET A 125 8.87 -8.24 16.84
C MET A 125 8.00 -7.74 15.68
N TRP A 126 6.79 -8.29 15.57
CA TRP A 126 5.83 -7.89 14.53
C TRP A 126 5.34 -6.44 14.69
N GLY A 127 5.35 -5.90 15.93
CA GLY A 127 4.96 -4.53 16.23
C GLY A 127 5.90 -3.45 15.68
N HIS A 128 7.10 -3.83 15.21
CA HIS A 128 8.00 -2.92 14.49
C HIS A 128 7.59 -2.71 13.02
N LEU A 129 6.68 -3.52 12.47
CA LEU A 129 6.15 -3.32 11.12
C LEU A 129 4.89 -2.44 11.18
N SER A 130 4.90 -1.32 10.45
CA SER A 130 3.81 -0.34 10.43
C SER A 130 2.58 -0.77 9.62
N GLU A 131 2.73 -1.78 8.75
CA GLU A 131 1.73 -2.14 7.73
C GLU A 131 1.59 -3.66 7.50
N GLY A 132 0.55 -4.04 6.75
CA GLY A 132 0.27 -5.42 6.35
C GLY A 132 -0.01 -6.38 7.52
N TYR A 133 0.14 -7.69 7.25
CA TYR A 133 -0.09 -8.73 8.27
C TYR A 133 0.81 -8.61 9.50
N GLY A 134 1.98 -7.97 9.42
CA GLY A 134 2.86 -7.79 10.58
C GLY A 134 2.16 -7.04 11.71
N LYS A 135 1.69 -5.82 11.42
CA LYS A 135 0.90 -5.02 12.38
C LYS A 135 -0.31 -5.79 12.92
N LEU A 136 -1.04 -6.48 12.04
CA LEU A 136 -2.20 -7.30 12.44
C LEU A 136 -1.83 -8.44 13.39
N CYS A 137 -0.72 -9.16 13.11
CA CYS A 137 -0.22 -10.22 13.97
C CYS A 137 0.23 -9.71 15.34
N SER A 138 0.87 -8.53 15.41
CA SER A 138 1.24 -7.92 16.69
C SER A 138 0.00 -7.67 17.57
N ILE A 139 -1.06 -7.11 16.98
CA ILE A 139 -2.34 -6.84 17.67
C ILE A 139 -3.03 -8.15 18.08
N TYR A 140 -3.09 -9.14 17.18
CA TYR A 140 -3.74 -10.42 17.47
C TYR A 140 -2.99 -11.22 18.56
N LEU A 141 -1.67 -11.24 18.53
CA LEU A 141 -0.88 -11.90 19.59
C LEU A 141 -1.13 -11.26 20.97
N LYS A 142 -1.30 -9.93 21.05
CA LYS A 142 -1.70 -9.25 22.30
C LYS A 142 -3.07 -9.73 22.78
N LEU A 143 -4.07 -9.75 21.89
CA LEU A 143 -5.40 -10.27 22.21
C LEU A 143 -5.35 -11.70 22.76
N LEU A 144 -4.59 -12.60 22.12
CA LEU A 144 -4.49 -14.00 22.55
C LEU A 144 -3.79 -14.15 23.91
N ILE A 145 -2.80 -13.31 24.19
CA ILE A 145 -2.18 -13.22 25.52
C ILE A 145 -3.20 -12.73 26.55
N THR A 146 -3.93 -11.64 26.28
CA THR A 146 -4.97 -11.09 27.16
C THR A 146 -6.08 -12.12 27.44
N LYS A 147 -6.56 -12.85 26.41
CA LYS A 147 -7.53 -13.95 26.56
C LYS A 147 -7.00 -15.04 27.49
N MET A 148 -5.77 -15.51 27.29
CA MET A 148 -5.17 -16.52 28.18
C MET A 148 -5.05 -16.01 29.62
N GLU A 149 -4.56 -14.78 29.82
CA GLU A 149 -4.42 -14.19 31.16
C GLU A 149 -5.77 -14.04 31.87
N PHE A 150 -6.79 -13.55 31.16
CA PHE A 150 -8.16 -13.43 31.66
C PHE A 150 -8.70 -14.77 32.18
N HIS A 151 -8.60 -15.84 31.38
CA HIS A 151 -9.09 -17.17 31.78
C HIS A 151 -8.23 -17.86 32.86
N ILE A 152 -6.95 -17.49 33.00
CA ILE A 152 -6.10 -17.97 34.10
C ILE A 152 -6.46 -17.28 35.42
N LYS A 153 -6.72 -15.96 35.39
CA LYS A 153 -7.22 -15.20 36.54
C LYS A 153 -8.64 -15.58 36.95
N ASN A 154 -9.49 -15.90 35.96
CA ASN A 154 -10.91 -16.16 36.14
C ASN A 154 -11.30 -17.59 35.66
N PRO A 155 -10.85 -18.68 36.33
CA PRO A 155 -11.05 -20.07 35.84
C PRO A 155 -12.50 -20.54 35.73
N ARG A 156 -13.46 -19.78 36.27
CA ARG A 156 -14.91 -20.03 36.16
C ARG A 156 -15.44 -19.69 34.75
N PHE A 157 -14.73 -18.89 33.96
CA PHE A 157 -15.12 -18.52 32.60
C PHE A 157 -14.65 -19.56 31.57
N PRO A 158 -15.56 -20.25 30.86
CA PRO A 158 -15.19 -21.14 29.77
C PRO A 158 -14.60 -20.35 28.59
N GLY A 159 -13.75 -20.99 27.78
CA GLY A 159 -13.05 -20.34 26.66
C GLY A 159 -13.97 -19.67 25.62
N ASN A 160 -15.19 -20.18 25.46
CA ASN A 160 -16.23 -19.64 24.57
C ASN A 160 -17.08 -18.53 25.20
N LEU A 161 -16.80 -18.17 26.46
CA LEU A 161 -17.51 -17.19 27.28
C LEU A 161 -19.01 -17.48 27.50
N GLN A 162 -19.51 -18.67 27.21
CA GLN A 162 -20.93 -18.99 27.41
C GLN A 162 -21.23 -19.37 28.87
N MET A 163 -21.94 -18.50 29.59
CA MET A 163 -22.44 -18.76 30.94
C MET A 163 -23.79 -18.09 31.22
N SER A 164 -24.54 -18.65 32.18
CA SER A 164 -25.79 -18.07 32.67
C SER A 164 -25.53 -16.88 33.62
N ASN A 165 -26.53 -16.01 33.78
CA ASN A 165 -26.46 -14.86 34.71
C ASN A 165 -26.08 -15.29 36.14
N ARG A 166 -26.60 -16.44 36.60
CA ARG A 166 -26.27 -17.00 37.91
C ARG A 166 -24.78 -17.34 38.04
N GLN A 167 -24.18 -17.93 37.00
CA GLN A 167 -22.76 -18.27 37.00
C GLN A 167 -21.87 -17.02 36.94
N LEU A 168 -22.31 -15.96 36.25
CA LEU A 168 -21.65 -14.65 36.25
C LEU A 168 -21.65 -14.03 37.66
N ASP A 169 -22.79 -14.09 38.36
CA ASP A 169 -22.91 -13.63 39.74
C ASP A 169 -22.06 -14.44 40.72
N GLU A 170 -22.08 -15.77 40.59
CA GLU A 170 -21.21 -16.68 41.36
C GLU A 170 -19.72 -16.43 41.07
N ALA A 171 -19.36 -15.93 39.89
CA ALA A 171 -17.97 -15.66 39.52
C ALA A 171 -17.37 -14.39 40.15
N GLY A 172 -18.19 -13.40 40.51
CA GLY A 172 -17.76 -12.27 41.34
C GLY A 172 -17.81 -12.57 42.85
N GLU A 173 -18.22 -13.78 43.25
CA GLU A 173 -18.24 -14.27 44.65
C GLU A 173 -19.05 -13.38 45.62
N ASN A 174 -19.96 -12.55 45.09
CA ASN A 174 -20.69 -11.50 45.79
C ASN A 174 -19.83 -10.40 46.44
N ASP A 175 -18.55 -10.27 46.07
CA ASP A 175 -17.67 -9.19 46.51
C ASP A 175 -17.64 -8.05 45.47
N VAL A 176 -17.91 -6.83 45.91
CA VAL A 176 -17.89 -5.61 45.08
C VAL A 176 -16.51 -5.38 44.44
N ASN A 177 -15.41 -5.71 45.14
CA ASN A 177 -14.05 -5.59 44.61
C ASN A 177 -13.80 -6.58 43.48
N ASN A 178 -14.33 -7.81 43.60
CA ASN A 178 -14.24 -8.82 42.55
C ASN A 178 -15.06 -8.42 41.32
N PHE A 179 -16.30 -7.91 41.50
CA PHE A 179 -17.07 -7.37 40.38
C PHE A 179 -16.37 -6.17 39.71
N PHE A 180 -15.74 -5.29 40.49
CA PHE A 180 -15.01 -4.13 39.97
C PHE A 180 -13.81 -4.58 39.13
N GLN A 181 -12.94 -5.44 39.69
CA GLN A 181 -11.78 -5.97 38.98
C GLN A 181 -12.19 -6.77 37.73
N LEU A 182 -13.22 -7.62 37.84
CA LEU A 182 -13.76 -8.38 36.71
C LEU A 182 -14.27 -7.45 35.60
N THR A 183 -14.91 -6.34 35.93
CA THR A 183 -15.39 -5.36 34.95
C THR A 183 -14.24 -4.67 34.23
N VAL A 184 -13.16 -4.30 34.95
CA VAL A 184 -11.94 -3.75 34.35
C VAL A 184 -11.29 -4.76 33.39
N GLU A 185 -11.17 -6.02 33.80
CA GLU A 185 -10.58 -7.07 32.96
C GLU A 185 -11.42 -7.41 31.73
N MET A 186 -12.76 -7.34 31.85
CA MET A 186 -13.67 -7.44 30.70
C MET A 186 -13.51 -6.27 29.73
N PHE A 187 -13.32 -5.03 30.22
CA PHE A 187 -13.04 -3.89 29.35
C PHE A 187 -11.69 -4.01 28.64
N ASP A 188 -10.64 -4.46 29.32
CA ASP A 188 -9.30 -4.62 28.73
C ASP A 188 -9.31 -5.70 27.64
N TYR A 189 -10.06 -6.79 27.87
CA TYR A 189 -10.25 -7.85 26.87
C TYR A 189 -11.08 -7.35 25.67
N LEU A 190 -12.24 -6.71 25.91
CA LEU A 190 -13.06 -6.14 24.84
C LEU A 190 -12.31 -5.07 24.04
N GLU A 191 -11.43 -4.29 24.69
CA GLU A 191 -10.55 -3.33 24.01
C GLU A 191 -9.56 -4.01 23.06
N CYS A 192 -8.96 -5.14 23.45
CA CYS A 192 -8.12 -5.93 22.55
C CYS A 192 -8.89 -6.50 21.34
N GLU A 193 -10.13 -6.97 21.54
CA GLU A 193 -11.01 -7.46 20.47
C GLU A 193 -11.36 -6.34 19.48
N LEU A 194 -11.79 -5.18 19.99
CA LEU A 194 -12.10 -3.98 19.21
C LEU A 194 -10.87 -3.47 18.44
N ASN A 195 -9.68 -3.49 19.04
CA ASN A 195 -8.44 -3.07 18.41
C ASN A 195 -8.02 -4.02 17.27
N LEU A 196 -8.21 -5.33 17.41
CA LEU A 196 -7.96 -6.27 16.31
C LEU A 196 -8.93 -6.03 15.15
N PHE A 197 -10.21 -5.82 15.45
CA PHE A 197 -11.24 -5.54 14.45
C PHE A 197 -10.94 -4.24 13.69
N LEU A 198 -10.64 -3.15 14.40
CA LEU A 198 -10.22 -1.87 13.81
C LEU A 198 -8.95 -2.03 12.98
N GLY A 199 -7.97 -2.79 13.48
CA GLY A 199 -6.75 -3.14 12.74
C GLY A 199 -7.07 -3.80 11.40
N VAL A 200 -7.87 -4.87 11.40
CA VAL A 200 -8.28 -5.58 10.17
C VAL A 200 -9.04 -4.64 9.23
N PHE A 201 -10.04 -3.90 9.71
CA PHE A 201 -10.80 -2.96 8.87
C PHE A 201 -9.97 -1.78 8.35
N SER A 202 -8.89 -1.39 9.02
CA SER A 202 -7.93 -0.39 8.50
C SER A 202 -6.95 -0.96 7.47
N SER A 203 -6.80 -2.30 7.41
CA SER A 203 -5.92 -3.02 6.47
C SER A 203 -6.64 -3.56 5.22
N LEU A 204 -7.93 -3.31 5.14
CA LEU A 204 -8.81 -3.69 4.04
C LEU A 204 -9.26 -2.41 3.35
N ASP A 205 -9.18 -2.38 2.03
CA ASP A 205 -9.87 -1.34 1.28
C ASP A 205 -11.39 -1.54 1.45
N MET A 206 -12.15 -0.46 1.52
CA MET A 206 -13.56 -0.51 1.93
C MET A 206 -14.55 -0.63 0.75
N SER A 207 -14.05 -0.94 -0.45
CA SER A 207 -14.89 -1.32 -1.58
C SER A 207 -15.57 -2.68 -1.35
N ARG A 208 -16.85 -2.81 -1.77
CA ARG A 208 -17.72 -3.96 -1.43
C ARG A 208 -17.19 -5.32 -1.92
N SER A 209 -16.29 -5.33 -2.90
CA SER A 209 -15.69 -6.53 -3.51
C SER A 209 -14.69 -7.26 -2.61
N VAL A 210 -14.05 -6.58 -1.66
CA VAL A 210 -12.94 -7.15 -0.86
C VAL A 210 -13.37 -8.39 -0.05
N SER A 211 -14.64 -8.42 0.42
CA SER A 211 -15.22 -9.57 1.14
C SER A 211 -15.38 -10.86 0.31
N VAL A 212 -15.20 -10.77 -1.02
CA VAL A 212 -15.29 -11.90 -1.96
C VAL A 212 -13.89 -12.42 -2.35
N THR A 213 -12.83 -11.63 -2.16
CA THR A 213 -11.45 -12.03 -2.50
C THR A 213 -10.88 -13.04 -1.50
N ALA A 214 -10.05 -13.98 -1.97
CA ALA A 214 -9.43 -14.97 -1.09
C ALA A 214 -8.55 -14.34 0.02
N ALA A 215 -7.82 -13.28 -0.32
CA ALA A 215 -7.01 -12.48 0.60
C ALA A 215 -7.86 -11.73 1.63
N GLY A 216 -8.92 -11.04 1.19
CA GLY A 216 -9.87 -10.39 2.08
C GLY A 216 -10.55 -11.37 3.03
N GLN A 217 -10.97 -12.54 2.55
CA GLN A 217 -11.51 -13.60 3.39
C GLN A 217 -10.48 -14.16 4.38
N CYS A 218 -9.19 -14.24 4.01
CA CYS A 218 -8.11 -14.62 4.94
C CYS A 218 -7.99 -13.64 6.12
N ARG A 219 -8.19 -12.34 5.87
CA ARG A 219 -8.18 -11.28 6.89
C ARG A 219 -9.49 -11.17 7.68
N LEU A 220 -10.63 -11.46 7.06
CA LEU A 220 -11.96 -11.39 7.69
C LEU A 220 -12.32 -12.62 8.54
N ALA A 221 -11.87 -13.83 8.17
CA ALA A 221 -12.21 -15.08 8.88
C ALA A 221 -11.97 -15.04 10.40
N PRO A 222 -10.87 -14.44 10.91
CA PRO A 222 -10.64 -14.36 12.35
C PRO A 222 -11.66 -13.50 13.10
N LEU A 223 -12.26 -12.50 12.44
CA LEU A 223 -13.24 -11.62 13.07
C LEU A 223 -14.54 -12.34 13.46
N ILE A 224 -14.80 -13.54 12.94
CA ILE A 224 -15.90 -14.39 13.43
C ILE A 224 -15.72 -14.69 14.92
N GLN A 225 -14.49 -14.98 15.36
CA GLN A 225 -14.19 -15.22 16.77
C GLN A 225 -14.32 -13.92 17.59
N VAL A 226 -13.77 -12.83 17.07
CA VAL A 226 -13.86 -11.48 17.67
C VAL A 226 -15.31 -11.07 17.90
N ILE A 227 -16.20 -11.31 16.94
CA ILE A 227 -17.64 -11.00 17.05
C ILE A 227 -18.31 -11.87 18.12
N LEU A 228 -18.01 -13.17 18.15
CA LEU A 228 -18.55 -14.11 19.14
C LEU A 228 -18.10 -13.74 20.57
N ASP A 229 -16.82 -13.44 20.78
CA ASP A 229 -16.27 -13.05 22.07
C ASP A 229 -16.84 -11.68 22.49
N SER A 230 -16.78 -10.67 21.62
CA SER A 230 -17.27 -9.31 21.90
C SER A 230 -18.75 -9.25 22.29
N SER A 231 -19.60 -10.13 21.71
CA SER A 231 -21.03 -10.19 22.05
C SER A 231 -21.27 -10.56 23.51
N HIS A 232 -20.50 -11.53 24.03
CA HIS A 232 -20.59 -11.96 25.44
C HIS A 232 -19.92 -10.93 26.38
N LEU A 233 -18.76 -10.39 26.00
CA LEU A 233 -18.07 -9.35 26.77
C LEU A 233 -18.94 -8.08 26.94
N TYR A 234 -19.67 -7.68 25.90
CA TYR A 234 -20.64 -6.58 25.97
C TYR A 234 -21.81 -6.89 26.93
N ASP A 235 -22.42 -8.07 26.80
CA ASP A 235 -23.55 -8.47 27.65
C ASP A 235 -23.14 -8.54 29.14
N TYR A 236 -21.93 -9.05 29.43
CA TYR A 236 -21.41 -9.14 30.79
C TYR A 236 -20.97 -7.78 31.33
N THR A 237 -20.33 -6.91 30.54
CA THR A 237 -20.02 -5.54 31.00
C THR A 237 -21.28 -4.74 31.33
N VAL A 238 -22.37 -4.84 30.55
CA VAL A 238 -23.65 -4.21 30.91
C VAL A 238 -24.17 -4.72 32.25
N LYS A 239 -24.25 -6.04 32.44
CA LYS A 239 -24.77 -6.66 33.68
C LYS A 239 -23.92 -6.30 34.91
N LEU A 240 -22.60 -6.37 34.77
CA LEU A 240 -21.65 -6.02 35.83
C LEU A 240 -21.72 -4.53 36.19
N LEU A 241 -21.84 -3.62 35.20
CA LEU A 241 -22.00 -2.19 35.44
C LEU A 241 -23.27 -1.86 36.24
N PHE A 242 -24.41 -2.47 35.91
CA PHE A 242 -25.64 -2.32 36.71
C PHE A 242 -25.46 -2.85 38.13
N LYS A 243 -24.74 -3.98 38.31
CA LYS A 243 -24.47 -4.56 39.63
C LYS A 243 -23.48 -3.73 40.47
N LEU A 244 -22.49 -3.10 39.84
CA LEU A 244 -21.64 -2.11 40.50
C LEU A 244 -22.45 -0.87 40.89
N HIS A 245 -23.33 -0.39 40.02
CA HIS A 245 -24.20 0.76 40.28
C HIS A 245 -25.23 0.53 41.41
N SER A 246 -25.58 -0.72 41.74
CA SER A 246 -26.39 -1.05 42.92
C SER A 246 -25.59 -1.11 44.24
N CYS A 247 -24.25 -1.09 44.17
CA CYS A 247 -23.35 -1.28 45.32
C CYS A 247 -22.39 -0.12 45.57
N LEU A 248 -22.16 0.77 44.60
CA LEU A 248 -21.20 1.88 44.66
C LEU A 248 -21.82 3.21 44.22
N PRO A 249 -21.32 4.35 44.73
CA PRO A 249 -21.75 5.68 44.29
C PRO A 249 -21.49 5.90 42.79
N ALA A 250 -22.36 6.71 42.16
CA ALA A 250 -22.23 7.04 40.74
C ALA A 250 -20.86 7.68 40.41
N ASP A 251 -20.33 8.55 41.27
CA ASP A 251 -19.07 9.26 41.03
C ASP A 251 -17.87 8.30 40.93
N THR A 252 -17.84 7.27 41.77
CA THR A 252 -16.81 6.21 41.75
C THR A 252 -16.77 5.45 40.43
N LEU A 253 -17.91 5.33 39.75
CA LEU A 253 -18.07 4.58 38.51
C LEU A 253 -18.01 5.47 37.24
N GLN A 254 -17.65 6.75 37.36
CA GLN A 254 -17.59 7.66 36.20
C GLN A 254 -16.67 7.12 35.10
N GLY A 255 -15.41 6.77 35.43
CA GLY A 255 -14.47 6.20 34.44
C GLY A 255 -14.92 4.85 33.85
N HIS A 256 -15.77 4.09 34.55
CA HIS A 256 -16.36 2.86 34.01
C HIS A 256 -17.43 3.16 32.95
N ARG A 257 -18.28 4.17 33.20
CA ARG A 257 -19.25 4.64 32.21
C ARG A 257 -18.57 5.25 30.99
N ASP A 258 -17.49 6.00 31.19
CA ASP A 258 -16.73 6.62 30.08
C ASP A 258 -16.06 5.57 29.19
N ARG A 259 -15.37 4.56 29.77
CA ARG A 259 -14.83 3.42 29.00
C ARG A 259 -15.92 2.66 28.27
N PHE A 260 -17.05 2.36 28.93
CA PHE A 260 -18.19 1.70 28.29
C PHE A 260 -18.73 2.51 27.12
N GLN A 261 -18.90 3.83 27.27
CA GLN A 261 -19.44 4.71 26.24
C GLN A 261 -18.55 4.73 24.99
N GLU A 262 -17.24 4.72 25.15
CA GLU A 262 -16.29 4.65 24.05
C GLU A 262 -16.31 3.28 23.37
N GLN A 263 -16.26 2.19 24.15
CA GLN A 263 -16.29 0.82 23.63
C GLN A 263 -17.62 0.48 22.95
N PHE A 264 -18.75 0.97 23.45
CA PHE A 264 -20.08 0.82 22.83
C PHE A 264 -20.15 1.49 21.46
N LYS A 265 -19.67 2.74 21.33
CA LYS A 265 -19.61 3.45 20.03
C LYS A 265 -18.79 2.68 19.01
N LYS A 266 -17.62 2.18 19.42
CA LYS A 266 -16.78 1.30 18.59
C LYS A 266 -17.56 0.04 18.21
N LEU A 267 -18.00 -0.76 19.18
CA LEU A 267 -18.69 -2.03 18.95
C LEU A 267 -19.93 -1.91 18.04
N LYS A 268 -20.78 -0.90 18.25
CA LYS A 268 -21.96 -0.60 17.42
C LYS A 268 -21.57 -0.35 15.96
N SER A 269 -20.58 0.50 15.72
CA SER A 269 -20.07 0.76 14.36
C SER A 269 -19.52 -0.52 13.71
N LEU A 270 -18.79 -1.33 14.46
CA LEU A 270 -18.16 -2.55 13.96
C LEU A 270 -19.18 -3.66 13.65
N PHE A 271 -20.16 -3.91 14.53
CA PHE A 271 -21.25 -4.87 14.27
C PHE A 271 -22.09 -4.43 13.06
N TYR A 272 -22.44 -3.15 12.97
CA TYR A 272 -23.12 -2.60 11.80
C TYR A 272 -22.31 -2.82 10.50
N ARG A 273 -21.02 -2.44 10.48
CA ARG A 273 -20.14 -2.62 9.31
C ARG A 273 -20.00 -4.09 8.90
N SER A 274 -19.78 -5.00 9.85
CA SER A 274 -19.69 -6.43 9.52
C SER A 274 -21.02 -7.04 9.09
N SER A 275 -22.15 -6.64 9.66
CA SER A 275 -23.49 -7.12 9.23
C SER A 275 -23.79 -6.81 7.76
N ASN A 276 -23.13 -5.79 7.19
CA ASN A 276 -23.27 -5.39 5.79
C ASN A 276 -22.33 -6.14 4.82
N LEU A 277 -21.29 -6.85 5.30
CA LEU A 277 -20.35 -7.57 4.45
C LEU A 277 -20.86 -8.95 4.02
N GLN A 278 -20.75 -9.25 2.73
CA GLN A 278 -21.23 -10.49 2.11
C GLN A 278 -20.54 -11.76 2.61
N TYR A 279 -19.35 -11.64 3.20
CA TYR A 279 -18.65 -12.75 3.84
C TYR A 279 -19.36 -13.21 5.11
N PHE A 280 -19.71 -12.29 6.02
CA PHE A 280 -20.35 -12.65 7.28
C PHE A 280 -21.80 -13.07 7.09
N LYS A 281 -22.56 -12.41 6.18
CA LYS A 281 -23.98 -12.76 5.90
C LYS A 281 -24.24 -14.23 5.57
N ARG A 282 -23.23 -14.96 5.05
CA ARG A 282 -23.34 -16.39 4.70
C ARG A 282 -22.90 -17.33 5.82
N LEU A 283 -22.23 -16.83 6.85
CA LEU A 283 -21.54 -17.62 7.88
C LEU A 283 -22.10 -17.40 9.28
N ILE A 284 -22.52 -16.17 9.61
CA ILE A 284 -23.05 -15.78 10.91
C ILE A 284 -24.14 -14.71 10.78
N GLN A 285 -25.15 -14.78 11.65
CA GLN A 285 -26.10 -13.69 11.86
C GLN A 285 -25.57 -12.79 12.97
N ILE A 286 -25.25 -11.53 12.61
CA ILE A 286 -24.73 -10.53 13.54
C ILE A 286 -25.90 -9.69 14.09
N PRO A 287 -26.09 -9.62 15.42
CA PRO A 287 -27.16 -8.82 16.01
C PRO A 287 -26.89 -7.32 15.86
N GLN A 288 -27.94 -6.52 15.69
CA GLN A 288 -27.85 -5.06 15.76
C GLN A 288 -27.88 -4.64 17.23
N LEU A 289 -26.99 -3.72 17.62
CA LEU A 289 -27.01 -3.13 18.96
C LEU A 289 -28.02 -1.96 19.02
N PRO A 290 -28.57 -1.65 20.22
CA PRO A 290 -29.50 -0.53 20.41
C PRO A 290 -28.95 0.81 19.90
N GLU A 291 -29.84 1.76 19.62
CA GLU A 291 -29.42 3.06 19.13
C GLU A 291 -28.63 3.85 20.19
N ASN A 292 -29.12 3.83 21.43
CA ASN A 292 -28.51 4.46 22.59
C ASN A 292 -27.99 3.41 23.58
N PRO A 293 -26.89 3.68 24.30
CA PRO A 293 -26.38 2.78 25.33
C PRO A 293 -27.31 2.72 26.56
N PRO A 294 -27.27 1.63 27.35
CA PRO A 294 -28.07 1.52 28.57
C PRO A 294 -27.78 2.65 29.58
N ASN A 295 -28.81 3.22 30.18
CA ASN A 295 -28.65 4.23 31.22
C ASN A 295 -28.44 3.56 32.59
N PHE A 296 -27.18 3.38 32.98
CA PHE A 296 -26.78 2.74 34.25
C PHE A 296 -27.27 3.46 35.51
N LEU A 297 -27.68 4.74 35.43
CA LEU A 297 -28.26 5.48 36.56
C LEU A 297 -29.75 5.16 36.78
N ARG A 298 -30.41 4.51 35.81
CA ARG A 298 -31.82 4.11 35.88
C ARG A 298 -31.89 2.58 35.98
N ALA A 299 -32.10 2.04 37.18
CA ALA A 299 -32.12 0.58 37.40
C ALA A 299 -33.11 -0.19 36.48
N SER A 300 -34.24 0.42 36.09
CA SER A 300 -35.20 -0.20 35.16
C SER A 300 -34.68 -0.30 33.71
N ALA A 301 -33.57 0.36 33.34
CA ALA A 301 -32.94 0.18 32.04
C ALA A 301 -32.26 -1.20 31.91
N LEU A 302 -32.00 -1.91 33.01
CA LEU A 302 -31.52 -3.30 32.95
C LEU A 302 -32.61 -4.25 32.41
N SER A 303 -33.88 -4.01 32.72
CA SER A 303 -35.01 -4.78 32.13
C SER A 303 -35.28 -4.44 30.66
N GLU A 304 -34.72 -3.35 30.14
CA GLU A 304 -34.78 -2.95 28.73
C GLU A 304 -33.59 -3.55 27.91
N HIS A 305 -32.58 -4.13 28.56
CA HIS A 305 -31.39 -4.70 27.90
C HIS A 305 -31.65 -6.10 27.33
N ILE A 306 -31.40 -6.25 26.03
CA ILE A 306 -31.49 -7.52 25.30
C ILE A 306 -30.07 -8.01 24.99
N SER A 307 -29.74 -9.24 25.42
CA SER A 307 -28.44 -9.85 25.14
C SER A 307 -28.26 -10.07 23.63
N PRO A 308 -27.19 -9.54 23.00
CA PRO A 308 -26.93 -9.79 21.58
C PRO A 308 -26.47 -11.24 21.38
N VAL A 309 -27.32 -12.04 20.73
CA VAL A 309 -27.02 -13.43 20.36
C VAL A 309 -26.55 -13.49 18.91
N VAL A 310 -25.34 -13.99 18.70
CA VAL A 310 -24.77 -14.28 17.37
C VAL A 310 -25.14 -15.72 17.01
N VAL A 311 -25.88 -15.91 15.91
CA VAL A 311 -26.32 -17.24 15.46
C VAL A 311 -25.43 -17.73 14.32
N ILE A 312 -24.96 -18.98 14.41
CA ILE A 312 -24.25 -19.68 13.32
C ILE A 312 -25.27 -20.61 12.66
N PRO A 313 -25.65 -20.42 11.37
CA PRO A 313 -26.52 -21.37 10.67
C PRO A 313 -25.88 -22.76 10.62
N ALA A 314 -26.66 -23.80 10.88
CA ALA A 314 -26.18 -25.18 10.73
C ALA A 314 -25.90 -25.47 9.25
N GLU A 315 -24.75 -26.08 8.95
CA GLU A 315 -24.38 -26.46 7.58
C GLU A 315 -25.40 -27.46 7.00
N SER A 316 -26.22 -27.01 6.04
CA SER A 316 -27.05 -27.90 5.23
C SER A 316 -26.14 -28.84 4.45
N SER A 317 -26.20 -30.14 4.76
CA SER A 317 -25.47 -31.18 4.04
C SER A 317 -25.82 -31.17 2.55
N SER A 318 -24.79 -31.32 1.71
CA SER A 318 -24.88 -31.39 0.24
C SER A 318 -25.91 -32.44 -0.21
N PRO A 319 -26.71 -32.18 -1.26
CA PRO A 319 -27.69 -33.13 -1.78
C PRO A 319 -27.01 -34.23 -2.60
N GLU A 320 -26.69 -35.36 -1.95
CA GLU A 320 -26.34 -36.63 -2.61
C GLU A 320 -26.96 -37.79 -1.81
N SER A 321 -28.26 -38.02 -2.00
CA SER A 321 -28.91 -39.34 -1.86
C SER A 321 -30.35 -39.23 -2.37
N GLU A 322 -30.58 -39.68 -3.60
CA GLU A 322 -31.92 -40.07 -4.02
C GLU A 322 -32.33 -41.31 -3.21
N HIS A 323 -33.51 -41.29 -2.59
CA HIS A 323 -34.31 -42.49 -2.48
C HIS A 323 -35.81 -42.14 -2.48
N VAL A 324 -36.38 -42.32 -3.67
CA VAL A 324 -37.78 -42.69 -3.96
C VAL A 324 -38.42 -43.48 -2.80
N VAL A 325 -39.64 -43.11 -2.36
CA VAL A 325 -40.89 -43.91 -2.51
C VAL A 325 -42.16 -43.02 -2.41
N GLU A 326 -43.09 -43.26 -3.34
CA GLU A 326 -44.56 -43.00 -3.42
C GLU A 326 -45.22 -41.72 -2.89
N THR A 327 -45.83 -41.01 -3.85
CA THR A 327 -47.11 -40.29 -3.74
C THR A 327 -48.27 -41.25 -3.43
N ASP A 328 -49.23 -40.80 -2.64
CA ASP A 328 -50.58 -41.39 -2.59
C ASP A 328 -51.63 -40.27 -2.51
N ASP A 329 -52.79 -40.49 -3.16
CA ASP A 329 -53.88 -39.52 -3.30
C ASP A 329 -54.62 -39.27 -1.97
N LEU A 330 -55.39 -38.16 -1.88
CA LEU A 330 -56.72 -38.17 -1.23
C LEU A 330 -57.55 -36.87 -1.44
N VAL A 331 -58.49 -37.02 -2.37
CA VAL A 331 -59.84 -36.44 -2.55
C VAL A 331 -60.39 -35.41 -1.53
N ASP A 332 -61.08 -34.39 -2.06
CA ASP A 332 -62.05 -33.55 -1.35
C ASP A 332 -63.08 -34.33 -0.52
N THR A 333 -63.59 -33.74 0.56
CA THR A 333 -64.84 -34.20 1.20
C THR A 333 -65.63 -33.03 1.76
N ASP A 334 -66.61 -32.59 0.98
CA ASP A 334 -67.69 -31.73 1.45
C ASP A 334 -68.59 -32.52 2.43
N ALA A 335 -68.89 -31.93 3.58
CA ALA A 335 -69.82 -32.51 4.55
C ALA A 335 -70.64 -31.40 5.22
N ALA A 336 -71.82 -31.13 4.66
CA ALA A 336 -72.78 -30.21 5.24
C ALA A 336 -73.29 -30.75 6.60
N LEU A 337 -73.26 -29.91 7.64
CA LEU A 337 -73.85 -30.20 8.94
C LEU A 337 -75.12 -29.38 9.16
N GLU A 338 -76.10 -30.04 9.78
CA GLU A 338 -77.40 -29.49 10.12
C GLU A 338 -77.30 -28.32 11.11
N THR A 339 -78.11 -27.29 10.92
CA THR A 339 -78.53 -26.41 12.02
C THR A 339 -80.03 -26.20 11.98
N LYS A 340 -80.66 -26.36 13.14
CA LYS A 340 -82.09 -26.12 13.37
C LYS A 340 -82.24 -25.29 14.63
N PHE A 341 -83.31 -24.48 14.66
CA PHE A 341 -83.81 -23.72 15.80
C PHE A 341 -83.04 -22.44 16.18
N ASP A 342 -83.70 -21.29 16.01
CA ASP A 342 -84.46 -20.75 17.15
C ASP A 342 -85.74 -20.02 16.69
N ASP A 343 -86.78 -20.07 17.55
CA ASP A 343 -88.04 -19.32 17.43
C ASP A 343 -87.82 -17.81 17.64
N LEU A 344 -88.71 -16.95 17.11
CA LEU A 344 -89.42 -15.87 17.86
C LEU A 344 -90.20 -14.91 16.92
N PHE A 345 -91.42 -15.28 16.51
CA PHE A 345 -92.66 -14.47 16.64
C PHE A 345 -93.86 -15.18 15.95
N GLY A 346 -94.96 -15.38 16.67
CA GLY A 346 -96.29 -15.65 16.07
C GLY A 346 -96.90 -14.37 15.48
N THR A 347 -98.16 -14.29 15.00
CA THR A 347 -99.32 -15.21 14.98
C THR A 347 -100.33 -14.68 13.92
N SER A 348 -101.48 -15.26 13.53
CA SER A 348 -102.24 -16.45 13.95
C SER A 348 -103.26 -16.86 12.87
N ALA A 349 -103.55 -18.17 12.78
CA ALA A 349 -104.86 -18.83 12.54
C ALA A 349 -105.82 -18.41 11.40
N ALA A 350 -106.48 -19.42 10.83
CA ALA A 350 -107.57 -19.33 9.86
C ALA A 350 -108.92 -18.84 10.46
N ILE A 351 -109.89 -18.52 9.59
CA ILE A 351 -111.33 -18.90 9.68
C ILE A 351 -112.06 -18.44 8.40
N ASP A 352 -112.84 -19.36 7.81
CA ASP A 352 -113.96 -19.17 6.85
C ASP A 352 -115.25 -19.41 7.68
N PRO A 353 -116.47 -18.86 7.42
CA PRO A 353 -116.99 -18.32 6.14
C PRO A 353 -117.86 -17.04 6.28
N PHE A 354 -118.52 -16.58 5.19
CA PHE A 354 -119.96 -16.17 5.25
C PHE A 354 -120.62 -16.02 3.86
N ASN A 355 -121.82 -16.58 3.72
CA ASN A 355 -122.69 -16.52 2.55
C ASN A 355 -123.78 -15.46 2.76
N PHE A 356 -124.03 -14.59 1.78
CA PHE A 356 -125.23 -13.74 1.74
C PHE A 356 -125.81 -13.69 0.32
N ASN A 357 -127.06 -14.13 0.18
CA ASN A 357 -127.77 -14.20 -1.09
C ASN A 357 -129.01 -13.29 -1.03
N SER A 358 -129.13 -12.29 -1.93
CA SER A 358 -130.44 -11.81 -2.44
C SER A 358 -130.36 -10.59 -3.39
N GLN A 359 -131.41 -10.49 -4.23
CA GLN A 359 -131.90 -9.29 -4.94
C GLN A 359 -130.99 -8.65 -6.01
N ASN A 360 -131.12 -9.14 -7.25
CA ASN A 360 -131.83 -8.32 -8.23
C ASN A 360 -132.42 -9.11 -9.41
N GLY A 361 -133.53 -8.58 -9.95
CA GLY A 361 -134.32 -9.19 -11.01
C GLY A 361 -133.71 -8.96 -12.40
N MET A 362 -133.32 -10.05 -13.05
CA MET A 362 -132.95 -10.10 -14.47
C MET A 362 -133.33 -11.49 -14.96
N ARG A 363 -133.88 -11.62 -16.18
CA ARG A 363 -134.39 -12.91 -16.65
C ARG A 363 -133.24 -13.90 -16.78
N LYS A 364 -133.53 -15.19 -16.58
CA LYS A 364 -132.51 -16.25 -16.57
C LYS A 364 -131.65 -16.20 -17.84
N ASP A 365 -132.30 -16.07 -18.99
CA ASP A 365 -131.66 -15.99 -20.31
C ASP A 365 -130.72 -14.78 -20.47
N ASP A 366 -130.99 -13.66 -19.79
CA ASP A 366 -130.12 -12.47 -19.81
C ASP A 366 -128.93 -12.62 -18.86
N LYS A 367 -129.10 -13.32 -17.72
CA LYS A 367 -128.01 -13.67 -16.81
C LYS A 367 -127.07 -14.69 -17.47
N ASP A 368 -127.61 -15.73 -18.10
CA ASP A 368 -126.82 -16.77 -18.76
C ASP A 368 -126.06 -16.19 -19.97
N ARG A 369 -126.65 -15.26 -20.74
CA ARG A 369 -125.94 -14.50 -21.79
C ARG A 369 -124.83 -13.59 -21.27
N LEU A 370 -125.08 -12.86 -20.18
CA LEU A 370 -124.04 -12.01 -19.57
C LEU A 370 -122.91 -12.86 -18.97
N ILE A 371 -123.23 -14.02 -18.40
CA ILE A 371 -122.23 -14.99 -17.92
C ILE A 371 -121.42 -15.54 -19.09
N GLU A 372 -122.02 -15.92 -20.22
CA GLU A 372 -121.25 -16.33 -21.41
C GLU A 372 -120.36 -15.22 -21.97
N GLN A 373 -120.85 -13.98 -22.00
CA GLN A 373 -120.06 -12.83 -22.47
C GLN A 373 -118.88 -12.58 -21.53
N LEU A 374 -119.12 -12.47 -20.22
CA LEU A 374 -118.06 -12.28 -19.22
C LEU A 374 -117.11 -13.48 -19.15
N THR A 375 -117.57 -14.70 -19.40
CA THR A 375 -116.69 -15.89 -19.48
C THR A 375 -115.79 -15.82 -20.71
N ARG A 376 -116.30 -15.36 -21.85
CA ARG A 376 -115.48 -15.10 -23.06
C ARG A 376 -114.50 -13.95 -22.85
N GLU A 377 -114.90 -12.86 -22.19
CA GLU A 377 -114.01 -11.74 -21.85
C GLU A 377 -112.94 -12.17 -20.83
N ILE A 378 -113.28 -12.95 -19.81
CA ILE A 378 -112.31 -13.53 -18.85
C ILE A 378 -111.36 -14.50 -19.55
N GLN A 379 -111.83 -15.28 -20.53
CA GLN A 379 -110.98 -16.19 -21.29
C GLN A 379 -110.00 -15.42 -22.18
N ALA A 380 -110.47 -14.39 -22.90
CA ALA A 380 -109.62 -13.51 -23.69
C ALA A 380 -108.59 -12.76 -22.83
N LEU A 381 -109.00 -12.20 -21.68
CA LEU A 381 -108.09 -11.52 -20.75
C LEU A 381 -107.09 -12.47 -20.08
N LYS A 382 -107.42 -13.76 -19.92
CA LYS A 382 -106.45 -14.77 -19.50
C LYS A 382 -105.44 -15.07 -20.59
N GLU A 383 -105.88 -15.22 -21.84
CA GLU A 383 -104.99 -15.44 -22.99
C GLU A 383 -104.06 -14.24 -23.20
N GLU A 384 -104.54 -13.00 -23.08
CA GLU A 384 -103.71 -11.79 -23.08
C GLU A 384 -102.75 -11.71 -21.88
N LEU A 385 -103.14 -12.19 -20.69
CA LEU A 385 -102.28 -12.23 -19.50
C LEU A 385 -101.20 -13.31 -19.61
N ASP A 386 -101.53 -14.48 -20.17
CA ASP A 386 -100.59 -15.57 -20.46
C ASP A 386 -99.59 -15.14 -21.55
N GLU A 387 -100.03 -14.41 -22.58
CA GLU A 387 -99.13 -13.79 -23.58
C GLU A 387 -98.26 -12.69 -22.94
N SER A 388 -98.83 -11.82 -22.10
CA SER A 388 -98.09 -10.76 -21.39
C SER A 388 -97.03 -11.32 -20.43
N THR A 389 -97.33 -12.42 -19.74
CA THR A 389 -96.38 -13.09 -18.84
C THR A 389 -95.30 -13.85 -19.62
N ALA A 390 -95.63 -14.50 -20.74
CA ALA A 390 -94.65 -15.09 -21.65
C ALA A 390 -93.69 -14.05 -22.26
N LEU A 391 -94.23 -12.90 -22.73
CA LEU A 391 -93.42 -11.78 -23.22
C LEU A 391 -92.53 -11.19 -22.12
N ARG A 392 -93.03 -11.04 -20.90
CA ARG A 392 -92.23 -10.61 -19.75
C ARG A 392 -91.10 -11.60 -19.42
N GLY A 393 -91.37 -12.91 -19.51
CA GLY A 393 -90.34 -13.95 -19.41
C GLY A 393 -89.24 -13.76 -20.46
N ARG A 394 -89.61 -13.56 -21.74
CA ARG A 394 -88.62 -13.36 -22.81
C ARG A 394 -87.85 -12.03 -22.70
N VAL A 395 -88.47 -10.98 -22.16
CA VAL A 395 -87.77 -9.72 -21.83
C VAL A 395 -86.72 -9.97 -20.74
N ASN A 396 -87.08 -10.65 -19.65
CA ASN A 396 -86.14 -10.96 -18.57
C ASN A 396 -84.95 -11.83 -19.06
N GLU A 397 -85.20 -12.80 -19.96
CA GLU A 397 -84.14 -13.59 -20.61
C GLU A 397 -83.20 -12.70 -21.44
N LEU A 398 -83.75 -11.82 -22.29
CA LEU A 398 -82.97 -10.91 -23.13
C LEU A 398 -82.19 -9.86 -22.30
N GLU A 399 -82.74 -9.41 -21.17
CA GLU A 399 -82.05 -8.54 -20.22
C GLU A 399 -80.87 -9.27 -19.54
N ALA A 400 -81.04 -10.56 -19.20
CA ALA A 400 -79.95 -11.38 -18.67
C ALA A 400 -78.86 -11.66 -19.73
N GLU A 401 -79.23 -12.05 -20.96
CA GLU A 401 -78.31 -12.23 -22.09
C GLU A 401 -77.51 -10.93 -22.38
N LEU A 402 -78.16 -9.76 -22.31
CA LEU A 402 -77.52 -8.46 -22.51
C LEU A 402 -76.57 -8.09 -21.36
N ALA A 403 -76.93 -8.38 -20.11
CA ALA A 403 -76.07 -8.16 -18.94
C ALA A 403 -74.81 -9.05 -19.01
N GLU A 404 -74.95 -10.32 -19.41
CA GLU A 404 -73.84 -11.24 -19.61
C GLU A 404 -72.90 -10.77 -20.72
N GLN A 405 -73.42 -10.37 -21.89
CA GLN A 405 -72.61 -9.78 -22.96
C GLN A 405 -71.90 -8.49 -22.53
N SER A 406 -72.56 -7.65 -21.72
CA SER A 406 -71.95 -6.42 -21.19
C SER A 406 -70.78 -6.74 -20.25
N HIS A 407 -70.92 -7.75 -19.40
CA HIS A 407 -69.85 -8.21 -18.51
C HIS A 407 -68.65 -8.77 -19.29
N LEU A 408 -68.90 -9.69 -20.23
CA LEU A 408 -67.86 -10.27 -21.09
C LEU A 408 -67.12 -9.19 -21.91
N ARG A 409 -67.84 -8.18 -22.41
CA ARG A 409 -67.24 -7.05 -23.13
C ARG A 409 -66.37 -6.17 -22.24
N LEU A 410 -66.76 -5.95 -20.98
CA LEU A 410 -65.95 -5.19 -20.02
C LEU A 410 -64.68 -5.96 -19.65
N GLN A 411 -64.79 -7.27 -19.42
CA GLN A 411 -63.64 -8.14 -19.17
C GLN A 411 -62.65 -8.12 -20.34
N ALA A 412 -63.12 -8.35 -21.57
CA ALA A 412 -62.29 -8.33 -22.77
C ALA A 412 -61.64 -6.96 -23.03
N ALA A 413 -62.31 -5.86 -22.63
CA ALA A 413 -61.72 -4.52 -22.69
C ALA A 413 -60.57 -4.34 -21.68
N GLY A 414 -60.74 -4.82 -20.44
CA GLY A 414 -59.68 -4.81 -19.42
C GLY A 414 -58.48 -5.67 -19.79
N GLU A 415 -58.71 -6.88 -20.30
CA GLU A 415 -57.66 -7.75 -20.84
C GLU A 415 -56.92 -7.10 -22.02
N SER A 416 -57.64 -6.41 -22.92
CA SER A 416 -57.05 -5.67 -24.03
C SER A 416 -56.25 -4.43 -23.60
N GLU A 417 -56.59 -3.81 -22.47
CA GLU A 417 -55.84 -2.68 -21.90
C GLU A 417 -54.57 -3.17 -21.19
N PHE A 418 -54.68 -4.26 -20.42
CA PHE A 418 -53.54 -4.93 -19.80
C PHE A 418 -52.50 -5.38 -20.83
N LEU A 419 -52.92 -6.08 -21.90
CA LEU A 419 -52.02 -6.53 -22.97
C LEU A 419 -51.36 -5.38 -23.73
N LYS A 420 -52.00 -4.21 -23.83
CA LYS A 420 -51.38 -3.01 -24.42
C LYS A 420 -50.30 -2.43 -23.51
N ALA A 421 -50.55 -2.36 -22.20
CA ALA A 421 -49.56 -1.90 -21.23
C ALA A 421 -48.33 -2.81 -21.23
N GLU A 422 -48.52 -4.13 -21.21
CA GLU A 422 -47.44 -5.12 -21.27
C GLU A 422 -46.64 -5.02 -22.59
N LEU A 423 -47.31 -4.81 -23.73
CA LEU A 423 -46.64 -4.60 -25.03
C LEU A 423 -45.77 -3.34 -25.05
N ASP A 424 -46.23 -2.23 -24.46
CA ASP A 424 -45.48 -0.97 -24.44
C ASP A 424 -44.32 -1.01 -23.43
N ASP A 425 -44.44 -1.73 -22.31
CA ASP A 425 -43.31 -1.99 -21.42
C ASP A 425 -42.26 -2.92 -22.07
N LEU A 426 -42.68 -3.97 -22.78
CA LEU A 426 -41.76 -4.81 -23.57
C LEU A 426 -41.04 -4.01 -24.67
N ARG A 427 -41.71 -3.03 -25.30
CA ARG A 427 -41.08 -2.11 -26.26
C ARG A 427 -40.02 -1.23 -25.61
N ARG A 428 -40.29 -0.67 -24.44
CA ARG A 428 -39.30 0.13 -23.67
C ARG A 428 -38.08 -0.69 -23.31
N VAL A 429 -38.27 -1.90 -22.76
CA VAL A 429 -37.17 -2.83 -22.44
C VAL A 429 -36.34 -3.18 -23.69
N ARG A 430 -36.99 -3.38 -24.84
CA ARG A 430 -36.30 -3.62 -26.12
C ARG A 430 -35.48 -2.41 -26.58
N GLU A 431 -36.02 -1.20 -26.50
CA GLU A 431 -35.29 0.02 -26.86
C GLU A 431 -34.10 0.30 -25.94
N ASP A 432 -34.25 0.08 -24.64
CA ASP A 432 -33.17 0.29 -23.68
C ASP A 432 -32.07 -0.78 -23.83
N THR A 433 -32.44 -2.05 -24.08
CA THR A 433 -31.49 -3.09 -24.49
C THR A 433 -30.72 -2.72 -25.76
N GLU A 434 -31.39 -2.16 -26.78
CA GLU A 434 -30.71 -1.69 -28.00
C GLU A 434 -29.75 -0.51 -27.73
N LYS A 435 -30.10 0.42 -26.83
CA LYS A 435 -29.22 1.54 -26.43
C LYS A 435 -27.99 1.02 -25.67
N GLU A 436 -28.19 0.11 -24.72
CA GLU A 436 -27.10 -0.52 -23.96
C GLU A 436 -26.16 -1.31 -24.89
N GLN A 437 -26.70 -2.07 -25.85
CA GLN A 437 -25.87 -2.82 -26.79
C GLN A 437 -25.06 -1.92 -27.73
N ARG A 438 -25.62 -0.78 -28.17
CA ARG A 438 -24.85 0.24 -28.92
C ARG A 438 -23.73 0.82 -28.05
N SER A 439 -24.02 1.18 -26.79
CA SER A 439 -23.02 1.65 -25.83
C SER A 439 -21.89 0.63 -25.61
N LEU A 440 -22.23 -0.65 -25.46
CA LEU A 440 -21.26 -1.73 -25.32
C LEU A 440 -20.29 -1.79 -26.51
N THR A 441 -20.81 -1.75 -27.75
CA THR A 441 -19.96 -1.79 -28.95
C THR A 441 -19.07 -0.55 -29.13
N GLU A 442 -19.45 0.60 -28.57
CA GLU A 442 -18.59 1.79 -28.56
C GLU A 442 -17.48 1.67 -27.51
N ILE A 443 -17.80 1.11 -26.34
CA ILE A 443 -16.83 0.80 -25.27
C ILE A 443 -15.82 -0.24 -25.76
N GLU A 444 -16.25 -1.30 -26.45
CA GLU A 444 -15.36 -2.31 -27.06
C GLU A 444 -14.39 -1.69 -28.07
N LYS A 445 -14.88 -0.82 -28.97
CA LYS A 445 -14.01 -0.10 -29.92
C LYS A 445 -13.00 0.80 -29.22
N LYS A 446 -13.40 1.49 -28.14
CA LYS A 446 -12.49 2.31 -27.31
C LYS A 446 -11.46 1.44 -26.59
N ALA A 447 -11.86 0.29 -26.05
CA ALA A 447 -10.97 -0.67 -25.41
C ALA A 447 -9.92 -1.22 -26.39
N GLN A 448 -10.35 -1.64 -27.59
CA GLN A 448 -9.45 -2.15 -28.64
C GLN A 448 -8.46 -1.07 -29.14
N ALA A 449 -8.91 0.19 -29.29
CA ALA A 449 -8.03 1.30 -29.62
C ALA A 449 -7.02 1.61 -28.50
N ASN A 450 -7.42 1.44 -27.22
CA ASN A 450 -6.54 1.64 -26.07
C ASN A 450 -5.51 0.49 -25.95
N GLU A 451 -5.91 -0.75 -26.22
CA GLU A 451 -5.01 -1.91 -26.28
C GLU A 451 -3.93 -1.72 -27.36
N GLN A 452 -4.30 -1.26 -28.56
CA GLN A 452 -3.33 -0.93 -29.62
C GLN A 452 -2.35 0.18 -29.21
N ARG A 453 -2.80 1.19 -28.45
CA ARG A 453 -1.93 2.23 -27.89
C ARG A 453 -0.97 1.66 -26.84
N TYR A 454 -1.47 0.78 -25.98
CA TYR A 454 -0.65 0.11 -24.96
C TYR A 454 0.43 -0.78 -25.58
N THR A 455 0.11 -1.54 -26.63
CA THR A 455 1.07 -2.36 -27.37
C THR A 455 2.19 -1.50 -28.00
N LYS A 456 1.85 -0.40 -28.68
CA LYS A 456 2.85 0.54 -29.23
C LYS A 456 3.72 1.18 -28.14
N LEU A 457 3.14 1.51 -26.98
CA LEU A 457 3.90 2.05 -25.86
C LEU A 457 4.84 1.00 -25.25
N LYS A 458 4.41 -0.27 -25.17
CA LYS A 458 5.23 -1.40 -24.73
C LYS A 458 6.40 -1.67 -25.68
N GLU A 459 6.18 -1.58 -26.99
CA GLU A 459 7.24 -1.65 -28.00
C GLU A 459 8.28 -0.54 -27.77
N LYS A 460 7.85 0.72 -27.63
CA LYS A 460 8.76 1.86 -27.36
C LYS A 460 9.47 1.78 -26.01
N TYR A 461 8.81 1.26 -24.97
CA TYR A 461 9.46 0.97 -23.69
C TYR A 461 10.55 -0.10 -23.84
N THR A 462 10.28 -1.15 -24.62
CA THR A 462 11.25 -2.23 -24.88
C THR A 462 12.46 -1.73 -25.69
N GLU A 463 12.23 -0.93 -26.74
CA GLU A 463 13.29 -0.23 -27.48
C GLU A 463 14.17 0.64 -26.56
N LEU A 464 13.53 1.41 -25.66
CA LEU A 464 14.25 2.31 -24.74
C LEU A 464 15.07 1.54 -23.69
N VAL A 465 14.52 0.46 -23.12
CA VAL A 465 15.24 -0.42 -22.20
C VAL A 465 16.44 -1.08 -22.87
N GLN A 466 16.28 -1.56 -24.12
CA GLN A 466 17.38 -2.13 -24.89
C GLN A 466 18.47 -1.08 -25.18
N SER A 467 18.07 0.11 -25.64
CA SER A 467 18.98 1.23 -25.89
C SER A 467 19.76 1.63 -24.62
N HIS A 468 19.08 1.69 -23.47
CA HIS A 468 19.72 1.99 -22.19
C HIS A 468 20.71 0.90 -21.75
N ALA A 469 20.37 -0.38 -21.93
CA ALA A 469 21.29 -1.50 -21.64
C ALA A 469 22.55 -1.46 -22.54
N ASP A 470 22.39 -1.11 -23.81
CA ASP A 470 23.51 -0.99 -24.74
C ASP A 470 24.36 0.27 -24.47
N LEU A 471 23.75 1.36 -24.01
CA LEU A 471 24.47 2.55 -23.52
C LEU A 471 25.24 2.27 -22.23
N LEU A 472 24.67 1.54 -21.27
CA LEU A 472 25.37 1.10 -20.06
C LEU A 472 26.58 0.22 -20.40
N ARG A 473 26.43 -0.73 -21.33
CA ARG A 473 27.55 -1.58 -21.79
C ARG A 473 28.67 -0.75 -22.45
N LYS A 474 28.31 0.25 -23.27
CA LYS A 474 29.28 1.18 -23.86
C LYS A 474 29.95 2.06 -22.81
N ASN A 475 29.21 2.57 -21.83
CA ASN A 475 29.75 3.40 -20.75
C ASN A 475 30.73 2.62 -19.87
N ALA A 476 30.40 1.36 -19.52
CA ALA A 476 31.30 0.47 -18.80
C ALA A 476 32.60 0.20 -19.58
N GLU A 477 32.52 -0.05 -20.90
CA GLU A 477 33.71 -0.27 -21.73
C GLU A 477 34.57 1.00 -21.89
N VAL A 478 33.95 2.17 -22.08
CA VAL A 478 34.68 3.46 -22.12
C VAL A 478 35.33 3.77 -20.77
N THR A 479 34.66 3.49 -19.66
CA THR A 479 35.21 3.65 -18.30
C THR A 479 36.40 2.71 -18.10
N ARG A 480 36.28 1.43 -18.49
CA ARG A 480 37.38 0.45 -18.44
C ARG A 480 38.59 0.91 -19.28
N GLN A 481 38.35 1.41 -20.49
CA GLN A 481 39.41 1.96 -21.35
C GLN A 481 40.06 3.21 -20.72
N MET A 482 39.28 4.10 -20.12
CA MET A 482 39.79 5.28 -19.41
C MET A 482 40.65 4.87 -18.19
N THR A 483 40.24 3.89 -17.40
CA THR A 483 41.02 3.42 -16.23
C THR A 483 42.34 2.78 -16.65
N VAL A 484 42.35 1.97 -17.70
CA VAL A 484 43.59 1.39 -18.26
C VAL A 484 44.51 2.48 -18.82
N ALA A 485 43.97 3.47 -19.53
CA ALA A 485 44.74 4.60 -20.04
C ALA A 485 45.32 5.47 -18.92
N ARG A 486 44.56 5.69 -17.82
CA ARG A 486 45.05 6.42 -16.63
C ARG A 486 46.20 5.67 -15.94
N ALA A 487 46.06 4.36 -15.71
CA ALA A 487 47.10 3.57 -15.07
C ALA A 487 48.43 3.59 -15.88
N ALA A 488 48.34 3.45 -17.20
CA ALA A 488 49.52 3.57 -18.08
C ALA A 488 50.13 4.99 -18.06
N GLN A 489 49.29 6.04 -17.99
CA GLN A 489 49.76 7.42 -17.92
C GLN A 489 50.44 7.75 -16.59
N ASP A 490 49.91 7.26 -15.46
CA ASP A 490 50.51 7.45 -14.13
C ASP A 490 51.87 6.76 -14.01
N GLU A 491 52.04 5.59 -14.63
CA GLU A 491 53.31 4.86 -14.72
C GLU A 491 54.34 5.65 -15.55
N VAL A 492 53.96 6.16 -16.72
CA VAL A 492 54.80 7.04 -17.56
C VAL A 492 55.23 8.29 -16.78
N ASP A 493 54.31 8.95 -16.07
CA ASP A 493 54.64 10.15 -15.29
C ASP A 493 55.50 9.89 -14.05
N ALA A 494 55.45 8.69 -13.48
CA ALA A 494 56.33 8.29 -12.39
C ALA A 494 57.78 8.13 -12.87
N VAL A 495 58.02 7.36 -13.92
CA VAL A 495 59.36 7.12 -14.49
C VAL A 495 59.95 8.44 -15.04
N ARG A 496 59.13 9.25 -15.71
CA ARG A 496 59.49 10.59 -16.21
C ARG A 496 59.91 11.54 -15.08
N ARG A 497 59.26 11.49 -13.91
CA ARG A 497 59.64 12.31 -12.74
C ARG A 497 60.96 11.87 -12.13
N GLU A 498 61.17 10.57 -11.95
CA GLU A 498 62.45 10.03 -11.46
C GLU A 498 63.60 10.43 -12.40
N MET A 499 63.40 10.27 -13.70
CA MET A 499 64.34 10.70 -14.72
C MET A 499 64.70 12.20 -14.62
N GLN A 500 63.71 13.08 -14.46
CA GLN A 500 63.96 14.53 -14.30
C GLN A 500 64.78 14.87 -13.05
N GLU A 501 64.58 14.14 -11.94
CA GLU A 501 65.36 14.29 -10.72
C GLU A 501 66.82 13.86 -10.92
N LYS A 502 67.04 12.70 -11.55
CA LYS A 502 68.38 12.17 -11.87
C LYS A 502 69.17 13.10 -12.80
N VAL A 503 68.52 13.66 -13.83
CA VAL A 503 69.18 14.59 -14.77
C VAL A 503 69.63 15.88 -14.05
N LYS A 504 68.78 16.45 -13.19
CA LYS A 504 69.15 17.65 -12.39
C LYS A 504 70.32 17.35 -11.46
N ALA A 505 70.29 16.23 -10.75
CA ALA A 505 71.40 15.80 -9.89
C ALA A 505 72.71 15.59 -10.68
N ALA A 506 72.63 15.01 -11.88
CA ALA A 506 73.79 14.85 -12.78
C ALA A 506 74.35 16.20 -13.23
N GLN A 507 73.49 17.17 -13.58
CA GLN A 507 73.88 18.51 -14.00
C GLN A 507 74.59 19.28 -12.87
N GLU A 508 74.05 19.23 -11.64
CA GLU A 508 74.71 19.80 -10.46
C GLU A 508 76.04 19.11 -10.09
N ALA A 509 76.18 17.82 -10.37
CA ALA A 509 77.43 17.09 -10.15
C ALA A 509 78.48 17.45 -11.20
N ALA A 510 78.10 17.58 -12.47
CA ALA A 510 78.96 18.01 -13.56
C ALA A 510 79.45 19.47 -13.37
N ASP A 511 78.61 20.36 -12.85
CA ASP A 511 79.01 21.74 -12.50
C ASP A 511 79.96 21.76 -11.29
N ARG A 512 79.77 20.88 -10.29
CA ARG A 512 80.71 20.71 -9.17
C ARG A 512 82.07 20.14 -9.61
N GLN A 513 82.08 19.24 -10.60
CA GLN A 513 83.27 18.59 -11.14
C GLN A 513 84.26 19.57 -11.76
N VAL A 514 83.76 20.59 -12.47
CA VAL A 514 84.59 21.65 -13.07
C VAL A 514 85.03 22.67 -12.02
N ASN A 515 84.14 23.08 -11.12
CA ASN A 515 84.45 24.14 -10.14
C ASN A 515 85.48 23.73 -9.07
N LEU A 516 85.55 22.46 -8.65
CA LEU A 516 86.52 22.03 -7.62
C LEU A 516 87.97 21.93 -8.12
N PHE A 517 88.21 21.97 -9.42
CA PHE A 517 89.53 21.80 -10.03
C PHE A 517 90.57 22.84 -9.56
N PHE A 518 90.15 24.07 -9.28
CA PHE A 518 91.07 25.16 -8.92
C PHE A 518 91.57 25.14 -7.47
N CYS A 519 91.08 24.26 -6.58
CA CYS A 519 91.36 24.38 -5.14
C CYS A 519 91.58 23.08 -4.32
N VAL A 520 91.35 21.86 -4.84
CA VAL A 520 91.43 20.63 -4.00
C VAL A 520 92.15 19.47 -4.71
N GLY A 521 92.87 18.65 -3.94
CA GLY A 521 93.73 17.57 -4.44
C GLY A 521 93.02 16.34 -5.02
N VAL A 522 93.82 15.48 -5.67
CA VAL A 522 93.42 14.34 -6.53
C VAL A 522 92.31 13.45 -5.94
N SER A 523 92.33 13.18 -4.62
CA SER A 523 91.33 12.32 -3.97
C SER A 523 89.90 12.85 -4.10
N GLU A 524 89.71 14.17 -4.08
CA GLU A 524 88.38 14.78 -4.17
C GLU A 524 87.90 14.86 -5.62
N LEU A 525 88.82 15.10 -6.57
CA LEU A 525 88.53 15.01 -8.01
C LEU A 525 88.00 13.62 -8.37
N VAL A 526 88.66 12.55 -7.90
CA VAL A 526 88.20 11.16 -8.10
C VAL A 526 86.79 10.97 -7.53
N ARG A 527 86.51 11.47 -6.32
CA ARG A 527 85.18 11.37 -5.69
C ARG A 527 84.08 12.01 -6.55
N VAL A 528 84.31 13.22 -7.07
CA VAL A 528 83.32 13.94 -7.87
C VAL A 528 83.16 13.34 -9.27
N VAL A 529 84.26 12.91 -9.91
CA VAL A 529 84.23 12.18 -11.19
C VAL A 529 83.40 10.89 -11.06
N THR A 530 83.61 10.10 -10.01
CA THR A 530 82.84 8.88 -9.74
C THR A 530 81.36 9.20 -9.49
N GLN A 531 81.07 10.25 -8.71
CA GLN A 531 79.69 10.69 -8.45
C GLN A 531 78.95 11.13 -9.72
N CYS A 532 79.59 11.92 -10.59
CA CYS A 532 79.01 12.32 -11.87
C CYS A 532 78.80 11.12 -12.81
N GLY A 533 79.78 10.21 -12.89
CA GLY A 533 79.66 8.97 -13.68
C GLY A 533 78.46 8.11 -13.28
N HIS A 534 78.21 7.95 -11.97
CA HIS A 534 77.02 7.26 -11.47
C HIS A 534 75.71 7.99 -11.84
N LEU A 535 75.63 9.31 -11.67
CA LEU A 535 74.41 10.08 -11.92
C LEU A 535 74.07 10.17 -13.42
N VAL A 536 75.08 10.22 -14.30
CA VAL A 536 74.89 10.10 -15.75
C VAL A 536 74.47 8.67 -16.12
N GLY A 537 75.04 7.64 -15.48
CA GLY A 537 74.62 6.24 -15.64
C GLY A 537 73.14 6.03 -15.30
N ASP A 538 72.72 6.49 -14.12
CA ASP A 538 71.31 6.47 -13.69
C ASP A 538 70.41 7.21 -14.69
N THR A 539 70.85 8.38 -15.17
CA THR A 539 70.13 9.18 -16.18
C THR A 539 69.94 8.43 -17.49
N ILE A 540 70.95 7.69 -17.95
CA ILE A 540 70.87 6.88 -19.17
C ILE A 540 69.93 5.69 -19.00
N VAL A 541 69.99 4.99 -17.86
CA VAL A 541 69.09 3.88 -17.55
C VAL A 541 67.64 4.36 -17.47
N GLN A 542 67.36 5.43 -16.72
CA GLN A 542 66.00 5.94 -16.57
C GLN A 542 65.46 6.59 -17.85
N GLY A 543 66.32 7.23 -18.65
CA GLY A 543 65.93 7.73 -19.97
C GLY A 543 65.59 6.62 -20.97
N SER A 544 66.31 5.49 -20.91
CA SER A 544 66.00 4.30 -21.73
C SER A 544 64.72 3.60 -21.24
N ALA A 545 64.51 3.48 -19.93
CA ALA A 545 63.26 2.96 -19.38
C ALA A 545 62.06 3.83 -19.79
N THR A 546 62.20 5.16 -19.70
CA THR A 546 61.17 6.11 -20.14
C THR A 546 60.86 5.97 -21.64
N SER A 547 61.86 5.76 -22.50
CA SER A 547 61.64 5.65 -23.94
C SER A 547 60.80 4.43 -24.32
N HIS A 548 60.87 3.33 -23.57
CA HIS A 548 60.02 2.15 -23.79
C HIS A 548 58.54 2.33 -23.41
N MET A 549 58.21 3.37 -22.63
CA MET A 549 56.86 3.59 -22.10
C MET A 549 56.10 4.72 -22.82
N VAL A 550 56.72 5.39 -23.80
CA VAL A 550 56.15 6.55 -24.51
C VAL A 550 55.91 6.27 -26.01
N PRO A 551 55.08 7.04 -26.72
CA PRO A 551 54.83 6.86 -28.15
C PRO A 551 56.11 6.86 -29.00
N VAL A 552 56.14 6.04 -30.05
CA VAL A 552 57.35 5.74 -30.86
C VAL A 552 58.13 6.98 -31.31
N GLU A 553 57.46 7.99 -31.86
CA GLU A 553 58.10 9.24 -32.32
C GLU A 553 58.84 10.01 -31.20
N GLN A 554 58.38 9.85 -29.95
CA GLN A 554 58.93 10.49 -28.76
C GLN A 554 59.98 9.59 -28.09
N ALA A 555 59.81 8.27 -28.20
CA ALA A 555 60.75 7.25 -27.75
C ALA A 555 62.09 7.36 -28.50
N ASP A 556 62.06 7.53 -29.83
CA ASP A 556 63.26 7.66 -30.65
C ASP A 556 64.04 8.94 -30.31
N ALA A 557 63.35 10.08 -30.19
CA ALA A 557 63.95 11.36 -29.83
C ALA A 557 64.60 11.34 -28.43
N LEU A 558 63.95 10.68 -27.46
CA LEU A 558 64.49 10.53 -26.11
C LEU A 558 65.71 9.59 -26.11
N SER A 559 65.61 8.46 -26.82
CA SER A 559 66.69 7.47 -26.94
C SER A 559 67.94 8.08 -27.57
N GLU A 560 67.80 8.92 -28.59
CA GLU A 560 68.94 9.58 -29.23
C GLU A 560 69.58 10.64 -28.33
N SER A 561 68.77 11.40 -27.59
CA SER A 561 69.26 12.36 -26.58
C SER A 561 70.05 11.65 -25.46
N VAL A 562 69.56 10.48 -25.01
CA VAL A 562 70.22 9.63 -24.01
C VAL A 562 71.56 9.07 -24.51
N LYS A 563 71.63 8.57 -25.76
CA LYS A 563 72.89 8.13 -26.38
C LYS A 563 73.90 9.28 -26.50
N SER A 564 73.44 10.46 -26.93
CA SER A 564 74.28 11.66 -27.05
C SER A 564 74.88 12.05 -25.69
N CYS A 565 74.09 12.06 -24.61
CA CYS A 565 74.59 12.30 -23.26
C CYS A 565 75.65 11.28 -22.82
N GLY A 566 75.47 9.99 -23.15
CA GLY A 566 76.48 8.96 -22.88
C GLY A 566 77.79 9.19 -23.64
N ALA A 567 77.70 9.59 -24.92
CA ALA A 567 78.86 9.90 -25.75
C ALA A 567 79.65 11.12 -25.24
N GLU A 568 78.96 12.22 -24.92
CA GLU A 568 79.59 13.43 -24.40
C GLU A 568 80.18 13.22 -22.98
N ALA A 569 79.56 12.40 -22.14
CA ALA A 569 80.13 12.01 -20.84
C ALA A 569 81.43 11.21 -20.99
N LEU A 570 81.48 10.26 -21.92
CA LEU A 570 82.71 9.52 -22.22
C LEU A 570 83.79 10.42 -22.84
N ALA A 571 83.41 11.40 -23.66
CA ALA A 571 84.33 12.39 -24.21
C ALA A 571 84.95 13.28 -23.12
N LEU A 572 84.14 13.77 -22.18
CA LEU A 572 84.60 14.56 -21.02
C LEU A 572 85.56 13.74 -20.14
N LEU A 573 85.20 12.50 -19.80
CA LEU A 573 86.08 11.59 -19.04
C LEU A 573 87.37 11.27 -19.81
N GLY A 574 87.32 11.21 -21.14
CA GLY A 574 88.49 11.04 -22.02
C GLY A 574 89.44 12.24 -21.99
N GLN A 575 88.92 13.46 -22.01
CA GLN A 575 89.71 14.70 -21.84
C GLN A 575 90.35 14.76 -20.45
N MET A 576 89.64 14.34 -19.40
CA MET A 576 90.18 14.30 -18.04
C MET A 576 91.22 13.19 -17.81
N LYS A 577 91.38 12.25 -18.74
CA LYS A 577 92.35 11.14 -18.64
C LYS A 577 93.78 11.55 -19.02
N GLN A 578 93.94 12.58 -19.84
CA GLN A 578 95.27 13.05 -20.27
C GLN A 578 95.64 14.34 -19.52
N GLN A 579 96.84 14.36 -18.95
CA GLN A 579 97.27 15.45 -18.07
C GLN A 579 97.36 16.81 -18.78
N ASP A 580 97.70 16.81 -20.08
CA ASP A 580 97.86 18.02 -20.88
C ASP A 580 96.53 18.61 -21.39
N SER A 581 95.46 17.81 -21.49
CA SER A 581 94.12 18.27 -21.90
C SER A 581 93.15 18.46 -20.73
N LEU A 582 93.56 18.11 -19.51
CA LEU A 582 92.76 18.25 -18.28
C LEU A 582 92.31 19.71 -18.02
N ALA A 583 93.14 20.70 -18.36
CA ALA A 583 92.81 22.13 -18.25
C ALA A 583 91.90 22.65 -19.36
N ALA A 584 91.65 21.84 -20.40
CA ALA A 584 90.77 22.14 -21.54
C ALA A 584 89.48 21.29 -21.52
N ALA A 585 89.22 20.57 -20.42
CA ALA A 585 88.02 19.76 -20.27
C ALA A 585 86.76 20.64 -20.12
N ASP A 586 85.83 20.53 -21.05
CA ASP A 586 84.63 21.37 -21.13
C ASP A 586 83.35 20.55 -20.91
N ASN A 587 82.57 20.90 -19.88
CA ASN A 587 81.31 20.22 -19.56
C ASN A 587 80.10 20.74 -20.37
N SER A 588 80.26 21.81 -21.17
CA SER A 588 79.17 22.51 -21.87
C SER A 588 78.32 21.58 -22.75
N LYS A 589 78.96 20.62 -23.43
CA LYS A 589 78.29 19.66 -24.31
C LYS A 589 77.50 18.60 -23.54
N LEU A 590 78.07 18.06 -22.46
CA LEU A 590 77.36 17.15 -21.56
C LEU A 590 76.15 17.86 -20.92
N LYS A 591 76.32 19.13 -20.54
CA LYS A 591 75.24 19.97 -20.01
C LYS A 591 74.13 20.21 -21.04
N ALA A 592 74.48 20.55 -22.28
CA ALA A 592 73.52 20.69 -23.39
C ALA A 592 72.78 19.37 -23.71
N ALA A 593 73.46 18.22 -23.61
CA ALA A 593 72.82 16.91 -23.79
C ALA A 593 71.83 16.59 -22.65
N LEU A 594 72.20 16.87 -21.39
CA LEU A 594 71.30 16.75 -20.23
C LEU A 594 70.09 17.71 -20.33
N GLU A 595 70.29 18.93 -20.84
CA GLU A 595 69.21 19.89 -21.10
C GLU A 595 68.27 19.44 -22.24
N ALA A 596 68.80 18.83 -23.31
CA ALA A 596 67.99 18.24 -24.38
C ALA A 596 67.14 17.06 -23.88
N ILE A 597 67.69 16.25 -22.97
CA ILE A 597 66.97 15.19 -22.27
C ILE A 597 65.83 15.79 -21.41
N LEU A 598 66.10 16.83 -20.61
CA LEU A 598 65.06 17.53 -19.83
C LEU A 598 63.96 18.13 -20.71
N ALA A 599 64.33 18.84 -21.79
CA ALA A 599 63.37 19.46 -22.70
C ALA A 599 62.48 18.43 -23.42
N THR A 600 62.99 17.22 -23.66
CA THR A 600 62.19 16.10 -24.18
C THR A 600 61.28 15.53 -23.09
N ALA A 601 61.78 15.37 -21.86
CA ALA A 601 60.98 14.95 -20.70
C ALA A 601 59.87 15.97 -20.32
N GLU A 602 60.01 17.26 -20.61
CA GLU A 602 58.94 18.25 -20.43
C GLU A 602 57.83 18.16 -21.51
N LYS A 603 58.18 17.76 -22.74
CA LYS A 603 57.23 17.53 -23.83
C LYS A 603 56.38 16.27 -23.62
N LEU A 604 56.91 15.30 -22.87
CA LEU A 604 56.23 14.06 -22.47
C LEU A 604 55.14 14.24 -21.39
N ARG A 605 54.92 15.46 -20.88
CA ARG A 605 53.85 15.76 -19.93
C ARG A 605 52.46 15.62 -20.57
N PRO A 606 51.50 14.86 -19.98
CA PRO A 606 50.17 14.69 -20.56
C PRO A 606 49.35 15.98 -20.57
N ARG A 607 49.12 16.54 -21.76
CA ARG A 607 48.29 17.74 -21.96
C ARG A 607 46.78 17.49 -21.91
N GLY A 608 46.33 16.23 -22.00
CA GLY A 608 44.91 15.88 -22.13
C GLY A 608 44.09 15.96 -20.85
N LEU A 609 44.71 15.87 -19.68
CA LEU A 609 44.01 15.77 -18.37
C LEU A 609 44.01 17.08 -17.57
N GLU A 610 44.96 18.00 -17.80
CA GLU A 610 44.94 19.35 -17.21
C GLU A 610 43.73 20.17 -17.69
N LEU A 611 43.26 19.96 -18.93
CA LEU A 611 42.12 20.69 -19.52
C LEU A 611 40.81 20.40 -18.76
N GLN A 612 40.41 19.14 -18.62
CA GLN A 612 39.17 18.77 -17.91
C GLN A 612 39.21 19.16 -16.42
N GLN A 613 40.38 19.09 -15.78
CA GLN A 613 40.52 19.48 -14.38
C GLN A 613 40.51 21.00 -14.19
N GLY A 614 41.08 21.78 -15.12
CA GLY A 614 41.03 23.25 -15.08
C GLY A 614 39.64 23.83 -15.35
N GLU A 615 38.88 23.22 -16.27
CA GLU A 615 37.52 23.64 -16.65
C GLU A 615 36.48 23.46 -15.53
N LEU A 616 36.67 22.47 -14.64
CA LEU A 616 35.80 22.20 -13.49
C LEU A 616 35.62 23.43 -12.57
N GLY A 617 36.65 24.27 -12.43
CA GLY A 617 36.57 25.49 -11.61
C GLY A 617 35.73 26.60 -12.22
N ASP A 618 35.75 26.76 -13.54
CA ASP A 618 34.87 27.70 -14.25
C ASP A 618 33.42 27.19 -14.28
N LEU A 619 33.25 25.87 -14.39
CA LEU A 619 31.93 25.24 -14.46
C LEU A 619 31.12 25.37 -13.15
N VAL A 620 31.76 25.40 -11.97
CA VAL A 620 31.05 25.71 -10.70
C VAL A 620 30.44 27.11 -10.73
N GLU A 621 31.25 28.11 -11.05
CA GLU A 621 30.81 29.52 -11.02
C GLU A 621 29.78 29.78 -12.12
N GLN A 622 29.96 29.19 -13.30
CA GLN A 622 28.97 29.21 -14.38
C GLN A 622 27.65 28.56 -13.95
N GLU A 623 27.67 27.40 -13.29
CA GLU A 623 26.45 26.70 -12.91
C GLU A 623 25.72 27.38 -11.75
N MET A 624 26.45 27.87 -10.75
CA MET A 624 25.87 28.66 -9.66
C MET A 624 25.24 29.95 -10.18
N ALA A 625 25.87 30.61 -11.18
CA ALA A 625 25.29 31.77 -11.87
C ALA A 625 24.04 31.42 -12.70
N ALA A 626 24.08 30.33 -13.48
CA ALA A 626 22.94 29.85 -14.26
C ALA A 626 21.75 29.47 -13.36
N THR A 627 22.03 28.82 -12.23
CA THR A 627 21.03 28.45 -11.21
C THR A 627 20.40 29.70 -10.59
N SER A 628 21.20 30.72 -10.25
CA SER A 628 20.69 32.00 -9.75
C SER A 628 19.82 32.72 -10.79
N ALA A 629 20.24 32.74 -12.06
CA ALA A 629 19.49 33.36 -13.14
C ALA A 629 18.17 32.62 -13.44
N ALA A 630 18.15 31.28 -13.33
CA ALA A 630 16.93 30.48 -13.45
C ALA A 630 15.91 30.82 -12.34
N VAL A 631 16.38 30.98 -11.09
CA VAL A 631 15.51 31.36 -9.95
C VAL A 631 15.02 32.82 -10.06
N GLU A 632 15.84 33.75 -10.55
CA GLU A 632 15.39 35.13 -10.81
C GLU A 632 14.39 35.21 -11.97
N SER A 633 14.59 34.44 -13.04
CA SER A 633 13.63 34.31 -14.15
C SER A 633 12.31 33.67 -13.69
N ALA A 634 12.39 32.64 -12.85
CA ALA A 634 11.24 32.01 -12.22
C ALA A 634 10.45 33.00 -11.35
N ALA A 635 11.12 33.80 -10.50
CA ALA A 635 10.49 34.85 -9.70
C ALA A 635 9.79 35.91 -10.57
N ALA A 636 10.45 36.42 -11.61
CA ALA A 636 9.87 37.40 -12.53
C ALA A 636 8.64 36.85 -13.28
N ARG A 637 8.66 35.57 -13.68
CA ARG A 637 7.48 34.91 -14.27
C ARG A 637 6.32 34.81 -13.28
N ILE A 638 6.57 34.57 -11.99
CA ILE A 638 5.52 34.55 -10.96
C ILE A 638 4.89 35.95 -10.80
N GLU A 639 5.68 37.02 -10.79
CA GLU A 639 5.15 38.39 -10.76
C GLU A 639 4.32 38.72 -12.00
N GLU A 640 4.74 38.29 -13.19
CA GLU A 640 3.96 38.44 -14.42
C GLU A 640 2.63 37.67 -14.35
N MET A 641 2.63 36.43 -13.85
CA MET A 641 1.42 35.64 -13.63
C MET A 641 0.47 36.29 -12.62
N LEU A 642 0.99 36.86 -11.54
CA LEU A 642 0.20 37.51 -10.49
C LEU A 642 -0.49 38.78 -11.01
N ASN A 643 0.22 39.57 -11.82
CA ASN A 643 -0.36 40.73 -12.51
C ASN A 643 -1.41 40.33 -13.57
N LYS A 644 -1.21 39.22 -14.30
CA LYS A 644 -2.20 38.68 -15.26
C LYS A 644 -3.44 38.14 -14.55
N SER A 645 -3.28 37.37 -13.48
CA SER A 645 -4.39 36.78 -12.72
C SER A 645 -5.31 37.86 -12.14
N ARG A 646 -4.75 38.94 -11.57
CA ARG A 646 -5.49 40.14 -11.13
C ARG A 646 -6.34 40.83 -12.21
N ALA A 647 -5.98 40.69 -13.49
CA ALA A 647 -6.66 41.33 -14.60
C ALA A 647 -7.69 40.41 -15.29
N VAL A 648 -7.66 39.10 -15.03
CA VAL A 648 -8.42 38.08 -15.79
C VAL A 648 -9.31 37.22 -14.88
N ASP A 649 -8.86 36.88 -13.68
CA ASP A 649 -9.62 36.09 -12.72
C ASP A 649 -10.50 36.99 -11.83
N THR A 650 -11.63 36.46 -11.37
CA THR A 650 -12.54 37.18 -10.45
C THR A 650 -13.07 36.26 -9.35
N GLY A 651 -13.53 36.85 -8.24
CA GLY A 651 -14.08 36.12 -7.09
C GLY A 651 -13.08 35.15 -6.43
N ILE A 652 -13.58 34.04 -5.91
CA ILE A 652 -12.80 33.03 -5.16
C ILE A 652 -11.57 32.54 -5.95
N LYS A 653 -11.69 32.39 -7.28
CA LYS A 653 -10.57 31.95 -8.13
C LYS A 653 -9.39 32.93 -8.09
N MET A 654 -9.67 34.24 -8.07
CA MET A 654 -8.64 35.27 -7.96
C MET A 654 -7.92 35.21 -6.61
N GLU A 655 -8.68 35.11 -5.51
CA GLU A 655 -8.11 35.02 -4.15
C GLU A 655 -7.23 33.77 -3.95
N VAL A 656 -7.64 32.64 -4.55
CA VAL A 656 -6.86 31.40 -4.55
C VAL A 656 -5.58 31.55 -5.38
N ASN A 657 -5.68 32.09 -6.60
CA ASN A 657 -4.54 32.28 -7.49
C ASN A 657 -3.51 33.26 -6.90
N GLU A 658 -3.94 34.39 -6.32
CA GLU A 658 -3.05 35.33 -5.63
C GLU A 658 -2.32 34.68 -4.45
N ARG A 659 -3.03 33.91 -3.61
CA ARG A 659 -2.45 33.24 -2.43
C ARG A 659 -1.40 32.20 -2.82
N ILE A 660 -1.69 31.39 -3.84
CA ILE A 660 -0.74 30.40 -4.37
C ILE A 660 0.49 31.12 -4.94
N LEU A 661 0.31 32.10 -5.83
CA LEU A 661 1.43 32.81 -6.46
C LEU A 661 2.29 33.56 -5.44
N ALA A 662 1.69 34.21 -4.44
CA ALA A 662 2.43 34.85 -3.35
C ALA A 662 3.33 33.86 -2.59
N SER A 663 2.82 32.68 -2.24
CA SER A 663 3.63 31.64 -1.60
C SER A 663 4.75 31.10 -2.51
N CYS A 664 4.52 31.02 -3.82
CA CYS A 664 5.56 30.68 -4.80
C CYS A 664 6.65 31.76 -4.91
N THR A 665 6.29 33.04 -4.81
CA THR A 665 7.26 34.16 -4.74
C THR A 665 8.13 34.07 -3.49
N GLU A 666 7.53 33.82 -2.32
CA GLU A 666 8.27 33.64 -1.06
C GLU A 666 9.26 32.46 -1.16
N LEU A 667 8.85 31.35 -1.77
CA LEU A 667 9.72 30.20 -2.00
C LEU A 667 10.88 30.52 -2.95
N MET A 668 10.63 31.20 -4.08
CA MET A 668 11.71 31.64 -4.98
C MET A 668 12.70 32.59 -4.28
N GLN A 669 12.20 33.50 -3.44
CA GLN A 669 13.06 34.42 -2.69
C GLN A 669 13.92 33.69 -1.63
N ALA A 670 13.36 32.69 -0.93
CA ALA A 670 14.12 31.85 0.00
C ALA A 670 15.20 31.02 -0.71
N ILE A 671 14.91 30.50 -1.91
CA ILE A 671 15.87 29.75 -2.73
C ILE A 671 16.98 30.67 -3.24
N LYS A 672 16.66 31.91 -3.65
CA LYS A 672 17.65 32.92 -4.01
C LYS A 672 18.61 33.22 -2.86
N GLU A 673 18.11 33.41 -1.65
CA GLU A 673 18.97 33.60 -0.47
C GLU A 673 19.85 32.37 -0.18
N LEU A 674 19.32 31.16 -0.35
CA LEU A 674 20.07 29.91 -0.20
C LEU A 674 21.23 29.80 -1.21
N ILE A 675 20.99 30.09 -2.50
CA ILE A 675 22.02 30.05 -3.55
C ILE A 675 23.12 31.09 -3.25
N LEU A 676 22.75 32.31 -2.88
CA LEU A 676 23.71 33.35 -2.50
C LEU A 676 24.53 32.99 -1.25
N SER A 677 23.88 32.35 -0.27
CA SER A 677 24.56 31.85 0.94
C SER A 677 25.50 30.68 0.63
N SER A 678 25.10 29.76 -0.26
CA SER A 678 25.94 28.65 -0.74
C SER A 678 27.15 29.19 -1.50
N LYS A 679 26.96 30.12 -2.44
CA LYS A 679 28.06 30.78 -3.18
C LYS A 679 29.04 31.49 -2.25
N THR A 680 28.53 32.17 -1.22
CA THR A 680 29.36 32.84 -0.20
C THR A 680 30.18 31.80 0.57
N LEU A 681 29.56 30.72 1.06
CA LEU A 681 30.25 29.64 1.76
C LEU A 681 31.30 28.94 0.88
N GLN A 682 31.03 28.72 -0.41
CA GLN A 682 31.98 28.14 -1.37
C GLN A 682 33.23 29.01 -1.51
N ARG A 683 33.07 30.34 -1.63
CA ARG A 683 34.20 31.27 -1.66
C ARG A 683 35.05 31.17 -0.41
N ASP A 684 34.44 31.20 0.79
CA ASP A 684 35.15 31.05 2.06
C ASP A 684 35.94 29.72 2.14
N ILE A 685 35.33 28.61 1.75
CA ILE A 685 35.97 27.29 1.71
C ILE A 685 37.21 27.33 0.81
N VAL A 686 37.07 27.87 -0.39
CA VAL A 686 38.19 27.98 -1.35
C VAL A 686 39.28 28.92 -0.82
N GLU A 687 38.93 30.07 -0.26
CA GLU A 687 39.89 31.04 0.27
C GLU A 687 40.68 30.48 1.46
N SER A 688 40.03 29.75 2.38
CA SER A 688 40.69 29.04 3.48
C SER A 688 41.53 27.83 3.04
N GLY A 689 41.09 27.12 1.99
CA GLY A 689 41.58 25.80 1.64
C GLY A 689 42.63 25.76 0.51
N ARG A 690 42.75 26.82 -0.30
CA ARG A 690 43.64 26.83 -1.48
C ARG A 690 45.12 27.07 -1.16
N GLY A 691 45.44 27.74 -0.05
CA GLY A 691 46.80 28.19 0.23
C GLY A 691 47.33 29.08 -0.91
N ALA A 692 48.45 28.69 -1.53
CA ALA A 692 49.03 29.39 -2.69
C ALA A 692 48.39 29.03 -4.04
N ALA A 693 47.47 28.04 -4.09
CA ALA A 693 46.85 27.60 -5.34
C ALA A 693 45.77 28.56 -5.85
N SER A 694 45.49 28.51 -7.16
CA SER A 694 44.35 29.22 -7.73
C SER A 694 43.01 28.58 -7.31
N MET A 695 41.92 29.36 -7.39
CA MET A 695 40.55 28.86 -7.14
C MET A 695 40.19 27.70 -8.08
N LYS A 696 40.64 27.74 -9.34
CA LYS A 696 40.42 26.66 -10.32
C LYS A 696 41.15 25.37 -9.91
N GLU A 697 42.42 25.47 -9.52
CA GLU A 697 43.19 24.33 -9.01
C GLU A 697 42.60 23.72 -7.74
N PHE A 698 41.94 24.51 -6.88
CA PHE A 698 41.27 23.99 -5.70
C PHE A 698 40.06 23.11 -6.07
N TYR A 699 39.21 23.58 -6.99
CA TYR A 699 38.08 22.79 -7.50
C TYR A 699 38.54 21.55 -8.29
N ALA A 700 39.61 21.69 -9.09
CA ALA A 700 40.28 20.58 -9.79
C ALA A 700 40.71 19.46 -8.82
N LYS A 701 41.46 19.82 -7.76
CA LYS A 701 41.96 18.89 -6.74
C LYS A 701 40.86 18.25 -5.89
N ASN A 702 39.65 18.82 -5.90
CA ASN A 702 38.48 18.32 -5.18
C ASN A 702 37.36 17.83 -6.13
N SER A 703 37.70 17.37 -7.34
CA SER A 703 36.76 17.03 -8.44
C SER A 703 35.44 16.39 -8.02
N ARG A 704 35.43 15.29 -7.26
CA ARG A 704 34.18 14.63 -6.81
C ARG A 704 33.25 15.52 -5.99
N TRP A 705 33.80 16.42 -5.18
CA TRP A 705 33.01 17.40 -4.41
C TRP A 705 32.48 18.51 -5.33
N THR A 706 33.33 18.99 -6.24
CA THR A 706 33.01 19.95 -7.30
C THR A 706 31.86 19.46 -8.20
N GLU A 707 31.90 18.21 -8.64
CA GLU A 707 30.86 17.56 -9.44
C GLU A 707 29.53 17.42 -8.69
N GLY A 708 29.57 16.96 -7.42
CA GLY A 708 28.38 16.87 -6.58
C GLY A 708 27.72 18.24 -6.32
N LEU A 709 28.53 19.28 -6.19
CA LEU A 709 28.07 20.67 -6.04
C LEU A 709 27.39 21.20 -7.31
N ILE A 710 28.00 20.99 -8.49
CA ILE A 710 27.44 21.34 -9.81
C ILE A 710 26.10 20.60 -10.03
N SER A 711 26.06 19.30 -9.73
CA SER A 711 24.86 18.47 -9.89
C SER A 711 23.70 18.96 -9.01
N ALA A 712 23.98 19.24 -7.74
CA ALA A 712 22.96 19.76 -6.82
C ALA A 712 22.47 21.17 -7.21
N SER A 713 23.36 22.04 -7.74
CA SER A 713 22.95 23.36 -8.25
C SER A 713 22.01 23.22 -9.45
N LYS A 714 22.33 22.35 -10.42
CA LYS A 714 21.47 22.04 -11.59
C LYS A 714 20.07 21.59 -11.17
N ALA A 715 19.98 20.70 -10.18
CA ALA A 715 18.69 20.20 -9.67
C ALA A 715 17.82 21.33 -9.11
N VAL A 716 18.40 22.29 -8.37
CA VAL A 716 17.69 23.47 -7.86
C VAL A 716 17.19 24.38 -8.98
N GLY A 717 18.00 24.67 -9.99
CA GLY A 717 17.61 25.53 -11.12
C GLY A 717 16.51 24.92 -12.00
N TRP A 718 16.61 23.60 -12.25
CA TRP A 718 15.56 22.84 -12.92
C TRP A 718 14.25 22.83 -12.11
N GLY A 719 14.33 22.50 -10.81
CA GLY A 719 13.17 22.48 -9.92
C GLY A 719 12.44 23.82 -9.86
N ALA A 720 13.18 24.94 -9.82
CA ALA A 720 12.61 26.29 -9.86
C ALA A 720 11.81 26.57 -11.14
N THR A 721 12.33 26.12 -12.29
CA THR A 721 11.68 26.28 -13.59
C THR A 721 10.38 25.47 -13.65
N VAL A 722 10.45 24.17 -13.31
CA VAL A 722 9.29 23.26 -13.37
C VAL A 722 8.20 23.64 -12.37
N MET A 723 8.56 24.13 -11.18
CA MET A 723 7.59 24.64 -10.20
C MET A 723 6.80 25.84 -10.74
N VAL A 724 7.45 26.75 -11.48
CA VAL A 724 6.79 27.90 -12.10
C VAL A 724 5.92 27.50 -13.28
N ASP A 725 6.35 26.55 -14.10
CA ASP A 725 5.51 26.00 -15.18
C ASP A 725 4.26 25.29 -14.62
N ALA A 726 4.40 24.54 -13.51
CA ALA A 726 3.25 23.94 -12.82
C ALA A 726 2.31 25.00 -12.22
N ALA A 727 2.85 26.08 -11.63
CA ALA A 727 2.05 27.19 -11.10
C ALA A 727 1.27 27.93 -12.21
N ASP A 728 1.88 28.17 -13.37
CA ASP A 728 1.24 28.77 -14.54
C ASP A 728 0.05 27.93 -15.02
N LEU A 729 0.25 26.62 -15.15
CA LEU A 729 -0.81 25.70 -15.55
C LEU A 729 -1.97 25.69 -14.53
N VAL A 730 -1.69 25.70 -13.23
CA VAL A 730 -2.71 25.76 -12.17
C VAL A 730 -3.51 27.06 -12.24
N VAL A 731 -2.85 28.22 -12.37
CA VAL A 731 -3.52 29.54 -12.48
C VAL A 731 -4.40 29.62 -13.74
N GLN A 732 -3.91 29.08 -14.87
CA GLN A 732 -4.68 28.93 -16.10
C GLN A 732 -5.84 27.93 -16.03
N GLY A 733 -5.98 27.15 -14.94
CA GLY A 733 -7.00 26.11 -14.80
C GLY A 733 -6.77 24.88 -15.68
N LYS A 734 -5.55 24.67 -16.18
CA LYS A 734 -5.14 23.54 -17.05
C LYS A 734 -4.27 22.51 -16.33
N GLY A 735 -3.61 22.93 -15.24
CA GLY A 735 -2.72 22.13 -14.41
C GLY A 735 -3.43 21.52 -13.20
N LYS A 736 -2.71 20.65 -12.49
CA LYS A 736 -3.21 19.98 -11.29
C LYS A 736 -2.58 20.57 -10.04
N PHE A 737 -3.37 20.79 -9.00
CA PHE A 737 -2.87 21.23 -7.70
C PHE A 737 -1.86 20.22 -7.12
N GLU A 738 -2.02 18.92 -7.38
CA GLU A 738 -1.07 17.87 -7.00
C GLU A 738 0.30 18.02 -7.66
N GLU A 739 0.35 18.47 -8.92
CA GLU A 739 1.59 18.64 -9.67
C GLU A 739 2.43 19.76 -9.04
N LEU A 740 1.81 20.89 -8.73
CA LEU A 740 2.45 21.99 -8.01
C LEU A 740 2.94 21.58 -6.61
N MET A 741 2.17 20.76 -5.88
CA MET A 741 2.63 20.21 -4.58
C MET A 741 3.86 19.32 -4.73
N VAL A 742 3.90 18.43 -5.72
CA VAL A 742 5.06 17.55 -5.97
C VAL A 742 6.29 18.35 -6.37
N CYS A 743 6.17 19.33 -7.27
CA CYS A 743 7.27 20.21 -7.65
C CYS A 743 7.82 21.00 -6.45
N SER A 744 6.94 21.44 -5.54
CA SER A 744 7.31 22.15 -4.31
C SER A 744 8.08 21.27 -3.31
N HIS A 745 7.84 19.96 -3.29
CA HIS A 745 8.64 19.01 -2.52
C HIS A 745 9.98 18.68 -3.18
N GLU A 746 10.02 18.52 -4.51
CA GLU A 746 11.25 18.20 -5.25
C GLU A 746 12.30 19.33 -5.17
N ILE A 747 11.85 20.59 -5.17
CA ILE A 747 12.75 21.75 -4.99
C ILE A 747 13.30 21.86 -3.55
N ALA A 748 12.52 21.44 -2.54
CA ALA A 748 13.03 21.31 -1.16
C ALA A 748 14.06 20.18 -1.03
N ALA A 749 13.87 19.05 -1.73
CA ALA A 749 14.84 17.97 -1.77
C ALA A 749 16.14 18.40 -2.48
N SER A 750 16.02 19.06 -3.63
CA SER A 750 17.15 19.58 -4.42
C SER A 750 17.98 20.62 -3.64
N THR A 751 17.31 21.54 -2.93
CA THR A 751 18.01 22.52 -2.08
C THR A 751 18.67 21.88 -0.86
N ALA A 752 18.08 20.85 -0.27
CA ALA A 752 18.72 20.07 0.78
C ALA A 752 19.98 19.32 0.28
N GLN A 753 19.96 18.79 -0.95
CA GLN A 753 21.15 18.21 -1.59
C GLN A 753 22.26 19.26 -1.78
N LEU A 754 21.92 20.47 -2.22
CA LEU A 754 22.89 21.57 -2.38
C LEU A 754 23.52 21.99 -1.04
N VAL A 755 22.75 22.02 0.04
CA VAL A 755 23.25 22.27 1.40
C VAL A 755 24.16 21.14 1.87
N ALA A 756 23.80 19.89 1.61
CA ALA A 756 24.63 18.73 1.95
C ALA A 756 25.97 18.77 1.21
N ALA A 757 25.97 19.01 -0.11
CA ALA A 757 27.17 19.16 -0.92
C ALA A 757 28.05 20.33 -0.45
N SER A 758 27.46 21.49 -0.19
CA SER A 758 28.17 22.69 0.31
C SER A 758 28.83 22.45 1.69
N LYS A 759 28.22 21.61 2.54
CA LYS A 759 28.70 21.33 3.90
C LYS A 759 29.94 20.43 3.96
N VAL A 760 30.19 19.58 2.96
CA VAL A 760 31.26 18.55 3.00
C VAL A 760 32.66 19.13 3.28
N LYS A 761 32.94 20.35 2.80
CA LYS A 761 34.24 21.03 2.95
C LYS A 761 34.17 22.28 3.84
N ALA A 762 33.02 22.57 4.44
CA ALA A 762 32.83 23.71 5.32
C ALA A 762 33.40 23.44 6.72
N ASP A 763 33.99 24.48 7.34
CA ASP A 763 34.23 24.45 8.78
C ASP A 763 32.88 24.38 9.53
N LYS A 764 32.83 23.59 10.60
CA LYS A 764 31.64 23.41 11.44
C LYS A 764 31.23 24.70 12.14
N ASP A 765 32.20 25.54 12.49
CA ASP A 765 32.00 26.79 13.21
C ASP A 765 31.90 28.00 12.25
N SER A 766 31.79 27.76 10.94
CA SER A 766 31.62 28.82 9.93
C SER A 766 30.28 29.55 10.08
N THR A 767 30.34 30.87 10.22
CA THR A 767 29.15 31.75 10.22
C THR A 767 28.35 31.64 8.91
N ASN A 768 29.03 31.46 7.78
CA ASN A 768 28.39 31.28 6.48
C ASN A 768 27.76 29.88 6.32
N LEU A 769 28.27 28.85 7.01
CA LEU A 769 27.58 27.55 7.11
C LEU A 769 26.28 27.68 7.93
N HIS A 770 26.30 28.40 9.05
CA HIS A 770 25.08 28.69 9.81
C HIS A 770 24.05 29.50 9.01
N ARG A 771 24.51 30.49 8.24
CA ARG A 771 23.65 31.27 7.33
C ARG A 771 23.01 30.39 6.25
N LEU A 772 23.77 29.50 5.63
CA LEU A 772 23.23 28.54 4.64
C LEU A 772 22.20 27.59 5.28
N GLN A 773 22.44 27.11 6.50
CA GLN A 773 21.47 26.29 7.24
C GLN A 773 20.20 27.06 7.61
N HIS A 774 20.30 28.37 7.89
CA HIS A 774 19.14 29.23 8.13
C HIS A 774 18.31 29.39 6.86
N ALA A 775 18.94 29.77 5.73
CA ALA A 775 18.28 29.88 4.43
C ALA A 775 17.60 28.56 4.02
N SER A 776 18.22 27.40 4.31
CA SER A 776 17.64 26.08 4.06
C SER A 776 16.34 25.84 4.81
N ARG A 777 16.24 26.27 6.07
CA ARG A 777 14.98 26.21 6.84
C ARG A 777 13.92 27.14 6.26
N GLY A 778 14.33 28.32 5.79
CA GLY A 778 13.46 29.26 5.07
C GLY A 778 12.83 28.62 3.83
N VAL A 779 13.61 27.90 3.02
CA VAL A 779 13.10 27.14 1.87
C VAL A 779 12.10 26.07 2.31
N THR A 780 12.41 25.27 3.34
CA THR A 780 11.47 24.26 3.86
C THR A 780 10.15 24.87 4.35
N GLN A 781 10.20 26.01 5.03
CA GLN A 781 9.01 26.72 5.51
C GLN A 781 8.17 27.29 4.35
N ALA A 782 8.81 27.89 3.35
CA ALA A 782 8.12 28.42 2.17
C ALA A 782 7.51 27.30 1.31
N THR A 783 8.19 26.15 1.15
CA THR A 783 7.61 24.94 0.54
C THR A 783 6.34 24.50 1.27
N ALA A 784 6.35 24.47 2.61
CA ALA A 784 5.17 24.11 3.39
C ALA A 784 4.02 25.12 3.19
N ALA A 785 4.33 26.42 3.05
CA ALA A 785 3.34 27.46 2.75
C ALA A 785 2.73 27.30 1.34
N VAL A 786 3.53 26.94 0.32
CA VAL A 786 3.02 26.64 -1.03
C VAL A 786 2.09 25.42 -1.00
N VAL A 787 2.50 24.33 -0.35
CA VAL A 787 1.66 23.11 -0.23
C VAL A 787 0.36 23.40 0.52
N ALA A 788 0.40 24.19 1.59
CA ALA A 788 -0.79 24.60 2.33
C ALA A 788 -1.74 25.48 1.48
N SER A 789 -1.21 26.49 0.80
CA SER A 789 -1.97 27.37 -0.09
C SER A 789 -2.59 26.62 -1.27
N THR A 790 -1.83 25.70 -1.87
CA THR A 790 -2.26 24.84 -2.99
C THR A 790 -3.37 23.88 -2.56
N LYS A 791 -3.24 23.25 -1.39
CA LYS A 791 -4.26 22.36 -0.82
C LYS A 791 -5.54 23.10 -0.42
N SER A 792 -5.41 24.28 0.19
CA SER A 792 -6.56 25.14 0.53
C SER A 792 -7.27 25.66 -0.73
N GLY A 793 -6.49 26.04 -1.75
CA GLY A 793 -7.01 26.51 -3.04
C GLY A 793 -7.79 25.42 -3.78
N LYS A 794 -7.26 24.19 -3.80
CA LYS A 794 -7.96 23.02 -4.33
C LYS A 794 -9.34 22.85 -3.67
N SER A 795 -9.41 22.82 -2.34
CA SER A 795 -10.68 22.66 -1.61
C SER A 795 -11.69 23.77 -1.94
N GLN A 796 -11.26 25.03 -1.96
CA GLN A 796 -12.13 26.18 -2.20
C GLN A 796 -12.69 26.22 -3.63
N ILE A 797 -11.97 25.65 -4.61
CA ILE A 797 -12.43 25.55 -5.99
C ILE A 797 -13.32 24.30 -6.18
N GLU A 798 -12.97 23.16 -5.58
CA GLU A 798 -13.78 21.92 -5.67
C GLU A 798 -15.10 21.98 -4.88
N GLU A 799 -15.15 22.68 -3.73
CA GLU A 799 -16.39 22.87 -2.95
C GLU A 799 -17.44 23.74 -3.67
N THR A 800 -17.11 24.35 -4.82
CA THR A 800 -18.08 25.09 -5.64
C THR A 800 -18.90 24.17 -6.56
N ASP A 801 -18.41 22.95 -6.86
CA ASP A 801 -19.13 21.91 -7.63
C ASP A 801 -20.05 21.06 -6.72
N THR A 802 -20.86 21.70 -5.87
CA THR A 802 -21.85 21.00 -5.05
C THR A 802 -22.90 20.31 -5.92
N MET A 803 -22.98 18.97 -5.84
CA MET A 803 -23.97 18.17 -6.56
C MET A 803 -25.40 18.58 -6.18
N ASP A 804 -26.11 19.23 -7.10
CA ASP A 804 -27.51 19.59 -6.94
C ASP A 804 -28.41 18.38 -7.27
N PHE A 805 -28.98 17.78 -6.23
CA PHE A 805 -29.90 16.65 -6.33
C PHE A 805 -31.37 17.08 -6.47
N SER A 806 -31.68 18.38 -6.42
CA SER A 806 -33.06 18.89 -6.28
C SER A 806 -33.98 18.56 -7.46
N SER A 807 -33.42 18.29 -8.64
CA SER A 807 -34.16 17.98 -9.86
C SER A 807 -34.10 16.50 -10.29
N MET A 808 -33.58 15.60 -9.45
CA MET A 808 -33.32 14.20 -9.84
C MET A 808 -34.32 13.18 -9.28
N THR A 809 -34.74 12.23 -10.13
CA THR A 809 -35.57 11.09 -9.71
C THR A 809 -34.74 9.97 -9.07
N LEU A 810 -35.36 9.15 -8.23
CA LEU A 810 -34.72 8.02 -7.52
C LEU A 810 -33.95 7.08 -8.47
N THR A 811 -34.45 6.83 -9.67
CA THR A 811 -33.80 5.98 -10.68
C THR A 811 -32.55 6.64 -11.27
N GLN A 812 -32.60 7.96 -11.51
CA GLN A 812 -31.43 8.71 -11.98
C GLN A 812 -30.34 8.79 -10.90
N ILE A 813 -30.72 8.94 -9.63
CA ILE A 813 -29.79 8.92 -8.49
C ILE A 813 -29.12 7.54 -8.40
N LYS A 814 -29.88 6.44 -8.45
CA LYS A 814 -29.30 5.07 -8.46
C LYS A 814 -28.37 4.83 -9.66
N ARG A 815 -28.70 5.36 -10.84
CA ARG A 815 -27.83 5.26 -12.01
C ARG A 815 -26.51 6.01 -11.81
N GLN A 816 -26.57 7.26 -11.34
CA GLN A 816 -25.34 8.00 -10.99
C GLN A 816 -24.55 7.35 -9.84
N GLU A 817 -25.21 6.72 -8.87
CA GLU A 817 -24.55 5.93 -7.82
C GLU A 817 -23.76 4.76 -8.43
N MET A 818 -24.35 4.04 -9.39
CA MET A 818 -23.69 2.95 -10.11
C MET A 818 -22.55 3.44 -11.01
N ASP A 819 -22.77 4.52 -11.77
CA ASP A 819 -21.74 5.13 -12.63
C ASP A 819 -20.55 5.65 -11.78
N ALA A 820 -20.82 6.25 -10.62
CA ALA A 820 -19.79 6.66 -9.65
C ALA A 820 -19.06 5.46 -9.04
N GLN A 821 -19.76 4.36 -8.71
CA GLN A 821 -19.12 3.12 -8.23
C GLN A 821 -18.19 2.52 -9.28
N VAL A 822 -18.55 2.54 -10.57
CA VAL A 822 -17.66 2.10 -11.66
C VAL A 822 -16.44 3.01 -11.76
N LEU A 823 -16.63 4.33 -11.72
CA LEU A 823 -15.53 5.29 -11.76
C LEU A 823 -14.56 5.13 -10.58
N VAL A 824 -15.07 4.86 -9.36
CA VAL A 824 -14.25 4.56 -8.18
C VAL A 824 -13.37 3.33 -8.42
N LEU A 825 -13.93 2.22 -8.92
CA LEU A 825 -13.16 1.00 -9.22
C LEU A 825 -12.08 1.23 -10.30
N GLU A 826 -12.37 2.05 -11.32
CA GLU A 826 -11.37 2.45 -12.31
C GLU A 826 -10.26 3.30 -11.69
N LEU A 827 -10.60 4.27 -10.84
CA LEU A 827 -9.64 5.15 -10.17
C LEU A 827 -8.77 4.39 -9.17
N GLU A 828 -9.33 3.47 -8.38
CA GLU A 828 -8.59 2.54 -7.51
C GLU A 828 -7.56 1.73 -8.32
N THR A 829 -7.99 1.16 -9.45
CA THR A 829 -7.13 0.38 -10.35
C THR A 829 -6.00 1.22 -10.96
N ARG A 830 -6.30 2.47 -11.36
CA ARG A 830 -5.29 3.42 -11.89
C ARG A 830 -4.32 3.86 -10.79
N LEU A 831 -4.81 4.15 -9.58
CA LEU A 831 -3.99 4.54 -8.42
C LEU A 831 -2.98 3.43 -8.06
N GLN A 832 -3.41 2.16 -8.05
CA GLN A 832 -2.52 1.04 -7.77
C GLN A 832 -1.39 0.92 -8.82
N LYS A 833 -1.73 1.04 -10.11
CA LYS A 833 -0.74 1.02 -11.20
C LYS A 833 0.27 2.17 -11.12
N GLU A 834 -0.19 3.38 -10.81
CA GLU A 834 0.71 4.53 -10.65
C GLU A 834 1.56 4.44 -9.36
N ARG A 835 1.07 3.79 -8.29
CA ARG A 835 1.90 3.47 -7.11
C ARG A 835 3.01 2.47 -7.43
N GLU A 836 2.70 1.41 -8.16
CA GLU A 836 3.68 0.41 -8.62
C GLU A 836 4.74 1.08 -9.49
N ARG A 837 4.31 1.86 -10.50
CA ARG A 837 5.18 2.63 -11.39
C ARG A 837 6.05 3.66 -10.65
N LEU A 838 5.51 4.35 -9.65
CA LEU A 838 6.27 5.28 -8.80
C LEU A 838 7.33 4.52 -7.98
N GLY A 839 7.03 3.31 -7.51
CA GLY A 839 8.00 2.42 -6.88
C GLY A 839 9.14 2.01 -7.82
N GLU A 840 8.81 1.65 -9.06
CA GLU A 840 9.80 1.34 -10.10
C GLU A 840 10.69 2.54 -10.46
N LEU A 841 10.09 3.73 -10.62
CA LEU A 841 10.81 4.98 -10.90
C LEU A 841 11.75 5.36 -9.75
N ARG A 842 11.30 5.25 -8.49
CA ARG A 842 12.15 5.46 -7.31
C ARG A 842 13.30 4.46 -7.27
N LYS A 843 13.04 3.18 -7.55
CA LYS A 843 14.10 2.15 -7.64
C LYS A 843 15.13 2.51 -8.72
N LYS A 844 14.68 2.92 -9.91
CA LYS A 844 15.56 3.37 -11.01
C LYS A 844 16.36 4.61 -10.66
N HIS A 845 15.79 5.56 -9.94
CA HIS A 845 16.51 6.74 -9.45
C HIS A 845 17.67 6.34 -8.51
N TYR A 846 17.43 5.42 -7.56
CA TYR A 846 18.51 4.92 -6.68
C TYR A 846 19.56 4.08 -7.43
N GLU A 847 19.17 3.26 -8.41
CA GLU A 847 20.11 2.52 -9.27
C GLU A 847 21.05 3.48 -10.02
N LEU A 848 20.52 4.58 -10.58
CA LEU A 848 21.33 5.58 -11.30
C LEU A 848 22.20 6.42 -10.35
N ALA A 849 21.68 6.79 -9.17
CA ALA A 849 22.44 7.52 -8.15
C ALA A 849 23.64 6.71 -7.62
N GLY A 850 23.46 5.42 -7.34
CA GLY A 850 24.54 4.54 -6.87
C GLY A 850 25.67 4.34 -7.91
N VAL A 851 25.34 4.36 -9.19
CA VAL A 851 26.31 4.35 -10.29
C VAL A 851 27.09 5.66 -10.37
N ALA A 852 26.42 6.81 -10.21
CA ALA A 852 27.07 8.12 -10.20
C ALA A 852 28.01 8.34 -9.00
N GLU A 853 27.71 7.74 -7.84
CA GLU A 853 28.56 7.85 -6.64
C GLU A 853 29.76 6.87 -6.62
N GLY A 854 29.81 5.88 -7.53
CA GLY A 854 30.95 4.97 -7.68
C GLY A 854 30.96 3.77 -6.74
N TRP A 855 29.80 3.23 -6.37
CA TRP A 855 29.70 2.05 -5.47
C TRP A 855 29.96 0.69 -6.17
N GLY A 856 30.33 0.69 -7.46
CA GLY A 856 30.44 -0.52 -8.29
C GLY A 856 31.79 -1.27 -8.22
N GLU A 857 32.86 -0.67 -7.69
CA GLU A 857 34.18 -1.30 -7.62
C GLU A 857 34.47 -1.81 -6.20
N GLY A 858 34.04 -3.04 -5.88
CA GLY A 858 34.35 -3.62 -4.56
C GLY A 858 33.81 -5.02 -4.19
N GLU A 859 32.92 -5.65 -4.97
CA GLU A 859 32.26 -6.89 -4.51
C GLU A 859 33.02 -8.22 -4.71
N GLU A 860 34.12 -8.27 -5.47
CA GLU A 860 34.84 -9.54 -5.71
C GLU A 860 35.78 -9.99 -4.58
N ALA A 861 36.05 -9.17 -3.56
CA ALA A 861 37.09 -9.44 -2.56
C ALA A 861 36.62 -9.97 -1.18
N LEU A 862 35.31 -10.08 -0.92
CA LEU A 862 34.78 -10.30 0.45
C LEU A 862 34.07 -11.64 0.72
N SER A 863 34.16 -12.61 -0.19
CA SER A 863 33.57 -13.96 -0.03
C SER A 863 34.22 -14.84 1.07
N SER A 864 35.27 -14.36 1.76
CA SER A 864 35.98 -15.15 2.79
C SER A 864 36.26 -14.40 4.09
N LYS A 865 35.19 -14.09 4.85
CA LYS A 865 35.14 -14.14 6.33
C LYS A 865 33.72 -13.96 6.85
N ARG A 866 33.22 -14.94 7.61
CA ARG A 866 31.94 -14.84 8.33
C ARG A 866 32.01 -13.76 9.41
N GLY A 867 30.90 -13.04 9.60
CA GLY A 867 30.48 -12.63 10.95
C GLY A 867 30.68 -11.17 11.36
N ARG A 868 30.15 -10.21 10.60
CA ARG A 868 29.55 -8.96 11.12
C ARG A 868 28.83 -8.22 9.98
N SER A 869 27.50 -8.20 10.00
CA SER A 869 26.73 -7.30 9.14
C SER A 869 26.83 -5.89 9.72
N VAL A 870 27.49 -4.97 9.00
CA VAL A 870 27.64 -3.57 9.44
C VAL A 870 26.39 -2.80 9.00
N THR A 871 25.54 -2.49 9.98
CA THR A 871 24.27 -1.77 9.80
C THR A 871 24.48 -0.27 9.59
N VAL A 872 24.94 0.14 8.40
CA VAL A 872 25.01 1.57 8.02
C VAL A 872 23.71 2.06 7.35
N TRP A 873 23.02 1.17 6.62
CA TRP A 873 21.84 1.46 5.82
C TRP A 873 20.66 2.17 6.54
N PRO A 874 20.35 1.94 7.84
CA PRO A 874 19.25 2.64 8.49
C PRO A 874 19.52 4.13 8.78
N LYS A 875 20.78 4.58 8.77
CA LYS A 875 21.16 5.85 9.41
C LYS A 875 20.99 7.09 8.54
N ILE A 876 20.86 6.92 7.22
CA ILE A 876 20.58 8.01 6.27
C ILE A 876 19.06 8.23 6.13
N MET A 877 18.25 7.17 6.12
CA MET A 877 16.78 7.30 6.16
C MET A 877 16.29 8.11 7.39
N SER A 878 16.98 7.97 8.53
CA SER A 878 16.65 8.70 9.75
C SER A 878 16.88 10.22 9.69
N LEU A 879 17.61 10.74 8.69
CA LEU A 879 17.97 12.16 8.59
C LEU A 879 17.13 12.94 7.55
N CYS A 880 16.47 12.25 6.62
CA CYS A 880 15.61 12.85 5.60
C CYS A 880 14.11 12.56 5.79
N ASN A 881 13.71 12.09 6.97
CA ASN A 881 12.33 11.70 7.27
C ASN A 881 11.45 12.93 7.61
N ILE A 882 11.22 13.81 6.62
CA ILE A 882 10.32 14.98 6.72
C ILE A 882 8.89 14.60 6.31
N ASP A 883 8.37 13.50 6.86
CA ASP A 883 6.93 13.19 6.91
C ASP A 883 6.33 13.49 8.31
N GLY A 884 7.12 14.14 9.17
CA GLY A 884 6.81 14.46 10.56
C GLY A 884 6.00 15.75 10.78
N MET A 885 4.98 16.04 9.97
CA MET A 885 4.03 17.14 10.23
C MET A 885 2.57 16.74 9.95
N HIS A 886 2.09 15.69 10.63
CA HIS A 886 0.65 15.58 10.91
C HIS A 886 0.29 16.44 12.12
N ALA A 887 -0.63 17.39 11.91
CA ALA A 887 -1.04 18.35 12.92
C ALA A 887 -1.74 17.70 14.13
N PRO A 888 -1.52 18.20 15.37
CA PRO A 888 -2.44 17.98 16.46
C PRO A 888 -3.67 18.87 16.26
N LEU A 889 -4.78 18.27 15.83
CA LEU A 889 -6.11 18.88 15.97
C LEU A 889 -6.48 18.91 17.46
N LEU A 890 -6.02 19.96 18.16
CA LEU A 890 -6.42 20.25 19.52
C LEU A 890 -7.74 21.02 19.51
N ASN A 891 -8.68 20.56 20.34
CA ASN A 891 -9.95 21.22 20.60
C ASN A 891 -9.73 22.70 20.98
N VAL A 892 -10.29 23.62 20.19
CA VAL A 892 -10.67 24.94 20.69
C VAL A 892 -12.08 24.80 21.24
N CYS A 893 -12.21 24.82 22.56
CA CYS A 893 -13.49 24.93 23.22
C CYS A 893 -14.01 26.37 23.04
N PRO A 894 -15.27 26.61 22.64
CA PRO A 894 -15.79 27.97 22.54
C PRO A 894 -15.95 28.58 23.94
N THR A 895 -15.59 29.85 24.07
CA THR A 895 -16.03 30.69 25.18
C THR A 895 -17.07 31.66 24.63
N LEU A 896 -18.23 31.71 25.31
CA LEU A 896 -19.52 32.28 24.88
C LEU A 896 -20.28 31.39 23.88
#